data_AF-A0A6A5TI57-F1
#
_entry.id   AF-A0A6A5TI57-F1
#
_cell.length_a   1.000
_cell.length_b   1.000
_cell.length_c   1.000
_cell.angle_alpha   90.00
_cell.angle_beta   90.00
_cell.angle_gamma   90.00
#
_symmetry.space_group_name_H-M   'P 1'
#
loop_
_entity.id
_entity.type
_entity.pdbx_description
1 polymer ?
#
loop_
_entity_poly.entity_id
_entity_poly.type
_entity_poly.pdbx_seq_one_letter_code
_entity_poly.pdbx_strand_id
1 'polypeptide(L)'
;MMHSLQVIGSVAALAGYALAQGEVQSKVVCDAETKICYSSYSDGEFGMSFGVALPKTVTDPYDAIIKITAPVANKWAGFAWGGTMVWNPLTVAWANGTSGVASARFAFGTGLPLGYESAEHFLLKGTKTNSTHWTVNALCKGCTGWQSNEDERYALNGTGTTTFAWAYGTSAVEDPARNDSAFNAHVAYGKWTHDLNAARIDNFDSLVKANLLTAAPVVTGAPGTAPTTVVTSVVPSSTAPALKADIPASCSGAGNPVFQAKLATGWKATKILGGLTSPRSIQFDTAGNMLVVQSGKGITYHVMGTDGCITSSKTLVSLNSLNHGIALSPDGKTLYASSMTQAYSWPYDAAAATVGTRATVITGMFSGGSHLTRTLAIRSDQPNLLVVSHGSNSNIDAASASASTGRAIIKVFDLSKIPSGGYNYVSGGYTAGYGQRNEVGMCFDNNNMLWGVENSGDDFKRTVNGQSTDIHHNNPGEKVHYMGDITKPNDNWYGYPTCFTVWQPSDFKDKTFKVGDWFVQAPNSSFNDDTCTQKATAAAVTLFPHSAPIDCKFDPENNNMFISFHGSWNRQPTTGFKLVAVPFKKGADGAYAPVDPITSNTAAQDIFYNPDVTKCAGNGPSFSSGCFRPAGLAYDKAGRLFMTSDTSTNGELWILGKS
;
A
#
# COMPACT_ATOMS: atom_id res chain seq x y z
N MET A 1 -21.31 -16.65 47.75
CA MET A 1 -21.11 -15.42 48.55
C MET A 1 -20.18 -14.52 47.73
N MET A 2 -20.47 -13.29 47.30
CA MET A 2 -21.65 -12.44 47.33
C MET A 2 -21.93 -12.03 45.87
N HIS A 3 -23.22 -11.84 45.57
CA HIS A 3 -23.77 -11.51 44.28
C HIS A 3 -24.17 -10.02 44.27
N SER A 4 -24.15 -9.43 43.07
CA SER A 4 -25.24 -8.61 42.51
C SER A 4 -25.24 -7.06 42.58
N LEU A 5 -25.58 -6.52 41.39
CA LEU A 5 -26.10 -5.19 41.00
C LEU A 5 -25.11 -4.00 41.06
N GLN A 6 -25.01 -3.11 40.07
CA GLN A 6 -26.11 -2.49 39.32
C GLN A 6 -25.66 -1.88 37.98
N VAL A 7 -26.39 -2.23 36.92
CA VAL A 7 -26.48 -1.52 35.63
C VAL A 7 -27.37 -0.29 35.85
N ILE A 8 -26.88 0.95 35.68
CA ILE A 8 -27.58 2.14 35.12
C ILE A 8 -26.50 3.19 34.78
N GLY A 9 -26.42 3.65 33.53
CA GLY A 9 -25.55 4.78 33.16
C GLY A 9 -25.45 5.13 31.68
N SER A 10 -26.49 4.87 30.88
CA SER A 10 -26.50 5.17 29.44
C SER A 10 -27.44 6.32 29.11
N VAL A 11 -27.30 7.49 29.76
CA VAL A 11 -27.86 8.77 29.27
C VAL A 11 -27.02 9.95 29.84
N ALA A 12 -25.73 10.03 29.53
CA ALA A 12 -24.92 11.23 29.83
C ALA A 12 -23.74 11.45 28.87
N ALA A 13 -23.71 10.76 27.72
CA ALA A 13 -22.61 10.84 26.74
C ALA A 13 -22.98 11.65 25.48
N LEU A 14 -23.99 12.51 25.55
CA LEU A 14 -24.45 13.35 24.43
C LEU A 14 -24.54 14.85 24.74
N ALA A 15 -23.94 15.30 25.85
CA ALA A 15 -23.86 16.72 26.21
C ALA A 15 -22.44 17.16 26.65
N GLY A 16 -21.39 16.52 26.11
CA GLY A 16 -19.98 16.85 26.40
C GLY A 16 -19.15 17.26 25.17
N TYR A 17 -19.74 17.35 23.97
CA TYR A 17 -19.08 17.89 22.79
C TYR A 17 -19.19 19.42 22.77
N ALA A 18 -18.64 20.06 23.79
CA ALA A 18 -18.40 21.50 23.81
C ALA A 18 -17.11 21.77 24.60
N LEU A 19 -16.02 22.03 23.85
CA LEU A 19 -14.85 22.82 24.24
C LEU A 19 -14.14 22.43 25.54
N ALA A 20 -13.32 21.38 25.49
CA ALA A 20 -12.09 21.33 26.28
C ALA A 20 -10.90 21.53 25.32
N GLN A 21 -10.64 22.79 24.92
CA GLN A 21 -9.33 23.12 24.35
C GLN A 21 -8.32 23.01 25.49
N GLY A 22 -7.47 21.98 25.46
CA GLY A 22 -6.39 21.84 26.45
C GLY A 22 -5.50 23.08 26.49
N GLU A 23 -4.95 23.40 27.67
CA GLU A 23 -4.05 24.55 27.85
C GLU A 23 -2.92 24.56 26.81
N VAL A 24 -2.54 25.74 26.32
CA VAL A 24 -1.41 25.91 25.42
C VAL A 24 -0.13 25.43 26.10
N GLN A 25 0.57 24.48 25.48
CA GLN A 25 1.78 23.87 26.05
C GLN A 25 3.08 24.42 25.42
N SER A 26 2.98 25.12 24.28
CA SER A 26 4.14 25.75 23.63
C SER A 26 4.50 27.09 24.26
N LYS A 27 5.79 27.44 24.28
CA LYS A 27 6.32 28.71 24.79
C LYS A 27 7.29 29.33 23.80
N VAL A 28 7.37 30.66 23.77
CA VAL A 28 8.34 31.36 22.89
C VAL A 28 9.77 31.10 23.38
N VAL A 29 10.63 30.63 22.49
CA VAL A 29 12.06 30.40 22.73
C VAL A 29 12.85 31.00 21.57
N CYS A 30 13.71 31.98 21.87
CA CYS A 30 14.55 32.64 20.86
C CYS A 30 15.96 32.04 20.84
N ASP A 31 16.40 31.66 19.65
CA ASP A 31 17.70 31.06 19.44
C ASP A 31 18.77 32.14 19.24
N ALA A 32 19.78 32.15 20.11
CA ALA A 32 20.78 33.20 20.12
C ALA A 32 21.70 33.19 18.89
N GLU A 33 21.91 32.03 18.27
CA GLU A 33 22.77 31.83 17.09
C GLU A 33 22.07 32.33 15.83
N THR A 34 20.83 31.89 15.61
CA THR A 34 20.06 32.13 14.38
C THR A 34 19.20 33.39 14.44
N LYS A 35 18.95 33.94 15.64
CA LYS A 35 18.01 35.03 15.93
C LYS A 35 16.55 34.70 15.61
N ILE A 36 16.23 33.43 15.36
CA ILE A 36 14.86 32.97 15.12
C ILE A 36 14.18 32.71 16.47
N CYS A 37 12.99 33.25 16.67
CA CYS A 37 12.12 32.90 17.78
C CYS A 37 11.10 31.83 17.35
N TYR A 38 10.98 30.78 18.15
CA TYR A 38 10.08 29.66 17.89
C TYR A 38 9.01 29.61 18.98
N SER A 39 7.79 29.27 18.60
CA SER A 39 6.85 28.69 19.56
C SER A 39 7.26 27.23 19.76
N SER A 40 7.67 26.86 20.97
CA SER A 40 8.34 25.59 21.27
C SER A 40 7.62 24.77 22.31
N TYR A 41 7.37 23.50 22.00
CA TYR A 41 6.95 22.48 22.96
C TYR A 41 8.16 21.64 23.40
N SER A 42 8.23 21.32 24.68
CA SER A 42 9.24 20.43 25.24
C SER A 42 8.57 19.30 26.01
N ASP A 43 8.93 18.08 25.66
CA ASP A 43 8.51 16.88 26.36
C ASP A 43 9.49 16.55 27.49
N GLY A 44 9.00 16.62 28.73
CA GLY A 44 9.84 16.42 29.92
C GLY A 44 10.21 14.96 30.19
N GLU A 45 9.43 14.01 29.66
CA GLU A 45 9.64 12.57 29.89
C GLU A 45 10.75 12.02 28.99
N PHE A 46 10.74 12.40 27.72
CA PHE A 46 11.63 11.85 26.69
C PHE A 46 12.69 12.84 26.20
N GLY A 47 12.73 14.06 26.78
CA GLY A 47 13.76 15.07 26.48
C GLY A 47 13.68 15.64 25.06
N MET A 48 12.54 15.49 24.39
CA MET A 48 12.31 15.98 23.03
C MET A 48 11.87 17.45 23.05
N SER A 49 12.24 18.23 22.03
CA SER A 49 11.62 19.55 21.81
C SER A 49 11.35 19.84 20.34
N PHE A 50 10.25 20.56 20.10
CA PHE A 50 9.71 20.88 18.78
C PHE A 50 9.36 22.38 18.72
N GLY A 51 10.12 23.14 17.94
CA GLY A 51 9.92 24.57 17.73
C GLY A 51 9.38 24.86 16.34
N VAL A 52 8.34 25.69 16.25
CA VAL A 52 7.76 26.16 14.98
C VAL A 52 7.90 27.68 14.88
N ALA A 53 8.33 28.17 13.72
CA ALA A 53 8.28 29.59 13.38
C ALA A 53 7.60 29.79 12.02
N LEU A 54 6.73 30.79 11.91
CA LEU A 54 5.89 31.09 10.76
C LEU A 54 6.14 32.54 10.29
N PRO A 55 5.88 32.86 9.00
CA PRO A 55 5.80 34.24 8.53
C PRO A 55 4.77 35.05 9.31
N LYS A 56 5.00 36.35 9.47
CA LYS A 56 4.02 37.25 10.12
C LYS A 56 2.64 37.22 9.47
N THR A 57 2.64 37.20 8.13
CA THR A 57 1.45 37.07 7.30
C THR A 57 1.38 35.65 6.75
N VAL A 58 0.36 34.91 7.14
CA VAL A 58 0.14 33.51 6.77
C VAL A 58 -0.99 33.42 5.76
N THR A 59 -0.66 33.18 4.49
CA THR A 59 -1.62 32.98 3.40
C THR A 59 -1.22 31.72 2.67
N ASP A 60 -2.14 30.76 2.54
CA ASP A 60 -1.84 29.47 1.88
C ASP A 60 -1.48 29.69 0.40
N PRO A 61 -0.39 29.08 -0.11
CA PRO A 61 0.65 28.35 0.62
C PRO A 61 1.67 29.28 1.30
N TYR A 62 2.15 28.89 2.49
CA TYR A 62 3.22 29.60 3.20
C TYR A 62 4.27 28.65 3.78
N ASP A 63 5.53 29.08 3.81
CA ASP A 63 6.63 28.29 4.37
C ASP A 63 6.62 28.30 5.91
N ALA A 64 7.25 27.32 6.53
CA ALA A 64 7.40 27.25 7.99
C ALA A 64 8.80 26.77 8.36
N ILE A 65 9.32 27.16 9.53
CA ILE A 65 10.56 26.59 10.08
C ILE A 65 10.19 25.61 11.18
N ILE A 66 10.82 24.43 11.15
CA ILE A 66 10.70 23.39 12.17
C ILE A 66 12.09 23.12 12.79
N LYS A 67 12.15 23.15 14.12
CA LYS A 67 13.34 22.79 14.90
C LYS A 67 13.01 21.59 15.78
N ILE A 68 13.71 20.48 15.56
CA ILE A 68 13.58 19.25 16.35
C ILE A 68 14.89 19.05 17.12
N THR A 69 14.83 18.94 18.44
CA THR A 69 15.97 18.53 19.28
C THR A 69 15.62 17.26 20.04
N ALA A 70 16.55 16.30 20.04
CA ALA A 70 16.35 14.99 20.65
C ALA A 70 17.63 14.48 21.32
N PRO A 71 17.52 13.65 22.38
CA PRO A 71 18.65 12.89 22.90
C PRO A 71 19.24 11.94 21.85
N VAL A 72 20.55 11.67 21.87
CA VAL A 72 21.23 10.72 20.95
C VAL A 72 20.76 9.25 21.08
N ALA A 73 20.05 8.94 22.17
CA ALA A 73 19.36 7.67 22.36
C ALA A 73 18.15 7.51 21.41
N ASN A 74 17.52 8.63 21.04
CA ASN A 74 16.43 8.67 20.08
C ASN A 74 17.05 8.80 18.70
N LYS A 75 17.00 7.73 17.90
CA LYS A 75 17.71 7.63 16.62
C LYS A 75 17.01 8.36 15.48
N TRP A 76 15.71 8.60 15.61
CA TRP A 76 14.94 9.46 14.73
C TRP A 76 13.74 10.03 15.50
N ALA A 77 13.23 11.19 15.07
CA ALA A 77 11.99 11.76 15.57
C ALA A 77 11.11 12.27 14.44
N GLY A 78 9.80 12.16 14.60
CA GLY A 78 8.77 12.61 13.68
C GLY A 78 7.92 13.73 14.28
N PHE A 79 7.47 14.64 13.43
CA PHE A 79 6.54 15.73 13.71
C PHE A 79 5.40 15.69 12.68
N ALA A 80 4.15 15.73 13.13
CA ALA A 80 2.97 15.71 12.26
C ALA A 80 2.29 17.08 12.19
N TRP A 81 2.25 17.68 11.00
CA TRP A 81 1.78 19.05 10.78
C TRP A 81 0.27 19.23 10.98
N GLY A 82 -0.54 18.17 10.89
CA GLY A 82 -1.97 18.23 11.26
C GLY A 82 -2.35 17.37 12.46
N GLY A 83 -1.38 16.97 13.29
CA GLY A 83 -1.66 16.35 14.60
C GLY A 83 -2.04 14.86 14.58
N THR A 84 -1.96 14.20 13.43
CA THR A 84 -2.07 12.74 13.29
C THR A 84 -1.08 12.21 12.25
N MET A 85 -0.74 10.93 12.32
CA MET A 85 0.24 10.30 11.42
C MET A 85 -0.26 10.18 9.98
N VAL A 86 -1.49 9.69 9.80
CA VAL A 86 -2.05 9.32 8.51
C VAL A 86 -2.72 10.53 7.87
N TRP A 87 -2.54 10.73 6.56
CA TRP A 87 -3.10 11.83 5.77
C TRP A 87 -2.62 13.22 6.19
N ASN A 88 -1.38 13.29 6.67
CA ASN A 88 -0.73 14.51 7.09
C ASN A 88 0.74 14.54 6.64
N PRO A 89 1.28 15.71 6.28
CA PRO A 89 2.71 15.90 6.12
C PRO A 89 3.40 15.61 7.45
N LEU A 90 4.49 14.87 7.36
CA LEU A 90 5.36 14.54 8.47
C LEU A 90 6.75 15.09 8.18
N THR A 91 7.34 15.77 9.15
CA THR A 91 8.79 16.01 9.17
C THR A 91 9.41 14.90 10.01
N VAL A 92 10.22 14.04 9.39
CA VAL A 92 11.04 13.05 10.12
C VAL A 92 12.50 13.51 10.08
N ALA A 93 13.20 13.42 11.19
CA ALA A 93 14.58 13.88 11.30
C ALA A 93 15.45 12.93 12.13
N TRP A 94 16.74 12.90 11.83
CA TRP A 94 17.75 12.12 12.55
C TRP A 94 19.15 12.74 12.41
N ALA A 95 20.08 12.30 13.25
CA ALA A 95 21.48 12.70 13.19
C ALA A 95 22.22 12.04 12.02
N ASN A 96 23.12 12.79 11.37
CA ASN A 96 24.06 12.28 10.38
C ASN A 96 25.43 12.91 10.61
N GLY A 97 26.35 12.14 11.21
CA GLY A 97 27.64 12.66 11.66
C GLY A 97 27.48 13.83 12.64
N THR A 98 28.09 14.97 12.33
CA THR A 98 27.99 16.21 13.13
C THR A 98 26.79 17.07 12.77
N SER A 99 26.01 16.69 11.75
CA SER A 99 24.81 17.39 11.26
C SER A 99 23.56 16.52 11.47
N GLY A 100 22.52 16.74 10.67
CA GLY A 100 21.32 15.92 10.63
C GLY A 100 20.63 15.95 9.28
N VAL A 101 19.65 15.07 9.11
CA VAL A 101 18.81 14.96 7.92
C VAL A 101 17.38 15.28 8.30
N ALA A 102 16.69 16.04 7.46
CA ALA A 102 15.25 16.24 7.51
C ALA A 102 14.62 15.55 6.30
N SER A 103 13.45 14.97 6.52
CA SER A 103 12.75 14.14 5.56
C SER A 103 11.27 14.50 5.54
N ALA A 104 10.79 14.91 4.37
CA ALA A 104 9.38 15.09 4.10
C ALA A 104 8.74 13.72 3.86
N ARG A 105 7.78 13.36 4.72
CA ARG A 105 7.06 12.09 4.64
C ARG A 105 5.56 12.28 4.65
N PHE A 106 4.85 11.29 4.13
CA PHE A 106 3.40 11.21 4.18
C PHE A 106 2.97 9.76 4.39
N ALA A 107 2.06 9.52 5.34
CA ALA A 107 1.56 8.18 5.62
C ALA A 107 0.11 8.04 5.14
N PHE A 108 -0.18 6.95 4.43
CA PHE A 108 -1.53 6.62 3.93
C PHE A 108 -2.23 5.55 4.77
N GLY A 109 -1.50 4.98 5.74
CA GLY A 109 -1.96 4.00 6.73
C GLY A 109 -0.94 3.87 7.86
N THR A 110 -1.03 2.82 8.66
CA THR A 110 -0.15 2.55 9.83
C THR A 110 1.22 1.94 9.46
N GLY A 111 1.63 2.01 8.19
CA GLY A 111 2.93 1.52 7.71
C GLY A 111 4.03 2.58 7.71
N LEU A 112 5.19 2.24 7.16
CA LEU A 112 6.31 3.17 6.96
C LEU A 112 5.83 4.38 6.10
N PRO A 113 5.93 5.62 6.61
CA PRO A 113 5.63 6.80 5.81
C PRO A 113 6.50 6.89 4.55
N LEU A 114 5.88 7.17 3.40
CA LEU A 114 6.57 7.32 2.12
C LEU A 114 7.15 8.72 1.98
N GLY A 115 8.12 8.90 1.06
CA GLY A 115 8.61 10.24 0.70
C GLY A 115 7.47 11.11 0.17
N TYR A 116 7.44 12.39 0.56
CA TYR A 116 6.39 13.32 0.15
C TYR A 116 6.92 14.39 -0.79
N GLU A 117 6.67 14.22 -2.10
CA GLU A 117 7.22 15.09 -3.14
C GLU A 117 6.67 16.53 -3.13
N SER A 118 5.53 16.78 -2.45
CA SER A 118 4.96 18.13 -2.35
C SER A 118 5.53 18.95 -1.19
N ALA A 119 6.49 18.41 -0.44
CA ALA A 119 7.19 19.15 0.61
C ALA A 119 8.70 18.92 0.55
N GLU A 120 9.46 19.93 0.93
CA GLU A 120 10.92 19.91 0.91
C GLU A 120 11.49 20.63 2.13
N HIS A 121 12.58 20.09 2.68
CA HIS A 121 13.28 20.66 3.82
C HIS A 121 14.66 21.20 3.44
N PHE A 122 14.96 22.42 3.87
CA PHE A 122 16.26 23.05 3.70
C PHE A 122 16.88 23.31 5.07
N LEU A 123 18.06 22.75 5.32
CA LEU A 123 18.72 22.89 6.62
C LEU A 123 19.14 24.34 6.87
N LEU A 124 18.96 24.77 8.12
CA LEU A 124 19.36 26.06 8.64
C LEU A 124 20.47 25.90 9.69
N LYS A 125 21.20 26.99 9.95
CA LYS A 125 22.13 27.12 11.08
C LYS A 125 21.46 26.68 12.38
N GLY A 126 22.27 26.20 13.33
CA GLY A 126 21.80 25.52 14.53
C GLY A 126 21.51 24.01 14.36
N THR A 127 21.53 23.47 13.13
CA THR A 127 21.55 22.01 12.91
C THR A 127 22.90 21.43 13.32
N LYS A 128 22.91 20.51 14.29
CA LYS A 128 24.14 19.94 14.87
C LYS A 128 23.88 18.69 15.70
N THR A 129 24.91 17.87 15.85
CA THR A 129 24.93 16.73 16.78
C THR A 129 26.09 16.87 17.77
N ASN A 130 25.82 16.65 19.06
CA ASN A 130 26.81 16.58 20.14
C ASN A 130 26.69 15.25 20.90
N SER A 131 27.43 15.09 21.99
CA SER A 131 27.48 13.83 22.77
C SER A 131 26.16 13.45 23.46
N THR A 132 25.23 14.39 23.63
CA THR A 132 23.97 14.18 24.36
C THR A 132 22.75 14.35 23.49
N HIS A 133 22.79 15.26 22.51
CA HIS A 133 21.64 15.63 21.68
C HIS A 133 22.02 15.84 20.22
N TRP A 134 21.05 15.64 19.35
CA TRP A 134 21.06 16.16 17.99
C TRP A 134 19.92 17.17 17.81
N THR A 135 20.15 18.15 16.94
CA THR A 135 19.19 19.18 16.55
C THR A 135 19.16 19.25 15.03
N VAL A 136 17.96 19.20 14.46
CA VAL A 136 17.68 19.53 13.06
C VAL A 136 16.82 20.79 13.04
N ASN A 137 17.33 21.83 12.39
CA ASN A 137 16.62 23.09 12.18
C ASN A 137 16.45 23.29 10.67
N ALA A 138 15.22 23.33 10.17
CA ALA A 138 14.96 23.33 8.74
C ALA A 138 13.79 24.25 8.37
N LEU A 139 13.95 24.98 7.27
CA LEU A 139 12.84 25.53 6.52
C LEU A 139 12.09 24.36 5.87
N CYS A 140 10.78 24.26 6.05
CA CYS A 140 9.92 23.43 5.25
C CYS A 140 9.08 24.27 4.29
N LYS A 141 9.15 23.92 3.01
CA LYS A 141 8.22 24.36 1.98
C LYS A 141 7.18 23.27 1.74
N GLY A 142 5.91 23.63 1.64
CA GLY A 142 4.82 22.67 1.36
C GLY A 142 4.32 21.84 2.55
N CYS A 143 4.91 21.96 3.75
CA CYS A 143 4.42 21.23 4.93
C CYS A 143 3.09 21.75 5.50
N THR A 144 2.73 23.00 5.21
CA THR A 144 1.57 23.70 5.79
C THR A 144 0.29 23.48 4.97
N GLY A 145 0.35 22.68 3.91
CA GLY A 145 -0.78 22.44 3.05
C GLY A 145 -0.70 21.10 2.31
N TRP A 146 -1.78 20.33 2.33
CA TRP A 146 -1.81 18.96 1.81
C TRP A 146 -3.20 18.49 1.37
N GLN A 147 -3.27 17.31 0.76
CA GLN A 147 -4.53 16.69 0.35
C GLN A 147 -5.00 15.66 1.39
N SER A 148 -6.31 15.64 1.65
CA SER A 148 -6.97 14.62 2.45
C SER A 148 -7.09 13.30 1.69
N ASN A 149 -7.64 12.28 2.36
CA ASN A 149 -8.00 10.99 1.77
C ASN A 149 -9.10 11.05 0.70
N GLU A 150 -9.80 12.17 0.60
CA GLU A 150 -10.83 12.45 -0.40
C GLU A 150 -10.38 13.52 -1.41
N ASP A 151 -9.07 13.79 -1.45
CA ASP A 151 -8.42 14.76 -2.33
C ASP A 151 -8.79 16.23 -2.06
N GLU A 152 -9.38 16.52 -0.90
CA GLU A 152 -9.67 17.89 -0.48
C GLU A 152 -8.39 18.58 0.03
N ARG A 153 -8.16 19.83 -0.38
CA ARG A 153 -7.01 20.60 0.07
C ARG A 153 -7.24 21.08 1.51
N TYR A 154 -6.41 20.61 2.44
CA TYR A 154 -6.31 21.13 3.79
C TYR A 154 -5.14 22.09 3.89
N ALA A 155 -5.33 23.24 4.55
CA ALA A 155 -4.26 24.18 4.88
C ALA A 155 -4.21 24.38 6.40
N LEU A 156 -3.02 24.34 6.98
CA LEU A 156 -2.81 24.71 8.36
C LEU A 156 -3.23 26.17 8.54
N ASN A 157 -4.16 26.43 9.46
CA ASN A 157 -4.44 27.80 9.87
C ASN A 157 -3.21 28.31 10.63
N GLY A 158 -2.52 29.33 10.12
CA GLY A 158 -1.32 29.88 10.76
C GLY A 158 -1.59 30.82 11.95
N THR A 159 -2.82 30.86 12.47
CA THR A 159 -3.26 31.71 13.59
C THR A 159 -4.03 30.91 14.63
N GLY A 160 -4.13 31.44 15.85
CA GLY A 160 -4.84 30.77 16.95
C GLY A 160 -4.04 29.61 17.53
N THR A 161 -4.72 28.51 17.84
CA THR A 161 -4.11 27.28 18.38
C THR A 161 -4.39 26.09 17.46
N THR A 162 -3.48 25.12 17.47
CA THR A 162 -3.63 23.84 16.76
C THR A 162 -3.12 22.69 17.62
N THR A 163 -3.44 21.45 17.25
CA THR A 163 -2.84 20.26 17.84
C THR A 163 -1.80 19.69 16.89
N PHE A 164 -0.55 19.63 17.34
CA PHE A 164 0.50 18.88 16.67
C PHE A 164 0.73 17.54 17.36
N ALA A 165 1.42 16.63 16.67
CA ALA A 165 1.82 15.35 17.22
C ALA A 165 3.29 15.06 16.94
N TRP A 166 3.89 14.25 17.79
CA TRP A 166 5.27 13.80 17.64
C TRP A 166 5.40 12.30 17.88
N ALA A 167 6.48 11.71 17.37
CA ALA A 167 6.89 10.34 17.66
C ALA A 167 8.42 10.21 17.65
N TYR A 168 8.99 9.19 18.28
CA TYR A 168 10.41 8.88 18.12
C TYR A 168 10.70 7.37 18.19
N GLY A 169 11.82 6.95 17.60
CA GLY A 169 12.32 5.58 17.68
C GLY A 169 13.75 5.50 18.17
N THR A 170 14.12 4.33 18.71
CA THR A 170 15.45 4.05 19.29
C THR A 170 16.31 3.16 18.38
N SER A 171 15.76 2.62 17.30
CA SER A 171 16.51 1.93 16.26
C SER A 171 17.05 2.91 15.24
N ALA A 172 18.28 2.68 14.77
CA ALA A 172 18.85 3.46 13.67
C ALA A 172 17.98 3.37 12.41
N VAL A 173 17.98 4.45 11.63
CA VAL A 173 17.48 4.42 10.25
C VAL A 173 18.41 3.56 9.39
N GLU A 174 17.91 3.01 8.29
CA GLU A 174 18.66 2.11 7.40
C GLU A 174 19.94 2.75 6.85
N ASP A 175 19.86 3.99 6.35
CA ASP A 175 20.98 4.80 5.88
C ASP A 175 20.83 6.24 6.38
N PRO A 176 21.64 6.68 7.35
CA PRO A 176 21.52 8.02 7.93
C PRO A 176 21.85 9.16 6.95
N ALA A 177 22.48 8.89 5.81
CA ALA A 177 22.77 9.90 4.79
C ALA A 177 21.61 10.15 3.83
N ARG A 178 20.63 9.25 3.77
CA ARG A 178 19.53 9.26 2.79
C ARG A 178 18.23 9.75 3.39
N ASN A 179 17.70 10.89 2.93
CA ASN A 179 16.42 11.41 3.42
C ASN A 179 15.22 10.51 3.12
N ASP A 180 15.34 9.56 2.19
CA ASP A 180 14.33 8.56 1.89
C ASP A 180 14.51 7.24 2.66
N SER A 181 15.55 7.12 3.51
CA SER A 181 15.86 5.93 4.33
C SER A 181 14.65 5.38 5.08
N ALA A 182 14.55 4.05 5.16
CA ALA A 182 13.57 3.41 6.01
C ALA A 182 13.93 3.54 7.50
N PHE A 183 12.93 3.39 8.37
CA PHE A 183 13.06 3.44 9.82
C PHE A 183 12.01 2.55 10.50
N ASN A 184 12.32 2.07 11.71
CA ASN A 184 11.41 1.21 12.48
C ASN A 184 10.28 2.02 13.11
N ALA A 185 9.23 1.33 13.56
CA ALA A 185 8.12 1.94 14.30
C ALA A 185 8.61 2.69 15.55
N HIS A 186 7.90 3.77 15.91
CA HIS A 186 8.21 4.55 17.11
C HIS A 186 7.96 3.73 18.38
N VAL A 187 8.69 4.04 19.44
CA VAL A 187 8.47 3.46 20.78
C VAL A 187 7.58 4.34 21.66
N ALA A 188 7.46 5.63 21.33
CA ALA A 188 6.56 6.57 21.99
C ALA A 188 6.09 7.66 21.02
N TYR A 189 4.94 8.25 21.34
CA TYR A 189 4.29 9.30 20.59
C TYR A 189 3.42 10.15 21.51
N GLY A 190 3.14 11.39 21.10
CA GLY A 190 2.35 12.33 21.90
C GLY A 190 1.70 13.41 21.06
N LYS A 191 0.81 14.17 21.68
CA LYS A 191 0.13 15.34 21.09
C LYS A 191 0.19 16.51 22.06
N TRP A 192 0.13 17.73 21.54
CA TRP A 192 0.06 18.93 22.37
C TRP A 192 -0.71 20.05 21.69
N THR A 193 -1.25 20.97 22.49
CA THR A 193 -1.83 22.23 21.99
C THR A 193 -0.73 23.25 21.76
N HIS A 194 -0.59 23.72 20.53
CA HIS A 194 0.43 24.67 20.07
C HIS A 194 -0.19 26.05 19.77
N ASP A 195 0.47 27.12 20.20
CA ASP A 195 0.12 28.50 19.89
C ASP A 195 0.82 28.97 18.61
N LEU A 196 0.02 29.15 17.55
CA LEU A 196 0.47 29.58 16.24
C LEU A 196 0.61 31.11 16.16
N ASN A 197 -0.08 31.86 17.02
CA ASN A 197 0.14 33.31 17.11
C ASN A 197 1.55 33.60 17.61
N ALA A 198 2.00 32.87 18.64
CA ALA A 198 3.36 32.95 19.17
C ALA A 198 4.43 32.47 18.18
N ALA A 199 4.06 31.64 17.18
CA ALA A 199 4.97 31.15 16.17
C ALA A 199 5.26 32.19 15.06
N ARG A 200 4.41 33.21 14.88
CA ARG A 200 4.55 34.19 13.80
C ARG A 200 5.61 35.24 14.13
N ILE A 201 6.68 35.28 13.33
CA ILE A 201 7.82 36.19 13.53
C ILE A 201 7.91 37.26 12.46
N ASP A 202 8.46 38.40 12.85
CA ASP A 202 8.83 39.46 11.90
C ASP A 202 10.13 39.07 11.16
N ASN A 203 10.34 39.61 9.96
CA ASN A 203 11.54 39.39 9.15
C ASN A 203 11.82 37.92 8.77
N PHE A 204 10.79 37.07 8.72
CA PHE A 204 10.91 35.63 8.43
C PHE A 204 11.83 35.32 7.24
N ASP A 205 11.57 35.90 6.06
CA ASP A 205 12.35 35.62 4.85
C ASP A 205 13.81 36.03 4.97
N SER A 206 14.07 37.16 5.64
CA SER A 206 15.44 37.64 5.89
C SER A 206 16.19 36.72 6.84
N LEU A 207 15.51 36.23 7.89
CA LEU A 207 16.08 35.26 8.83
C LEU A 207 16.34 33.91 8.17
N VAL A 208 15.42 33.43 7.32
CA VAL A 208 15.63 32.20 6.52
C VAL A 208 16.87 32.36 5.65
N LYS A 209 16.94 33.44 4.86
CA LYS A 209 18.06 33.71 3.95
C LYS A 209 19.40 33.80 4.69
N ALA A 210 19.45 34.42 5.86
CA ALA A 210 20.66 34.57 6.66
C ALA A 210 21.14 33.26 7.32
N ASN A 211 20.24 32.29 7.49
CA ASN A 211 20.50 31.05 8.20
C ASN A 211 20.54 29.82 7.31
N LEU A 212 20.18 29.93 6.02
CA LEU A 212 20.21 28.82 5.09
C LEU A 212 21.61 28.21 5.01
N LEU A 213 21.74 26.91 5.28
CA LEU A 213 22.99 26.20 5.07
C LEU A 213 23.09 25.85 3.60
N THR A 214 24.10 26.39 2.93
CA THR A 214 24.48 25.91 1.60
C THR A 214 25.13 24.54 1.76
N ALA A 215 24.36 23.47 1.60
CA ALA A 215 24.90 22.14 1.31
C ALA A 215 24.20 21.62 0.06
N ALA A 216 24.98 21.01 -0.83
CA ALA A 216 24.53 20.43 -2.10
C ALA A 216 23.20 19.67 -1.91
N PRO A 217 22.27 19.72 -2.88
CA PRO A 217 21.10 18.87 -2.80
C PRO A 217 21.61 17.45 -2.56
N VAL A 218 21.15 16.81 -1.48
CA VAL A 218 21.15 15.35 -1.45
C VAL A 218 20.20 15.01 -2.57
N VAL A 219 20.79 14.72 -3.73
CA VAL A 219 20.09 14.39 -4.96
C VAL A 219 19.14 13.25 -4.60
N THR A 220 17.85 13.57 -4.51
CA THR A 220 16.82 12.60 -4.85
C THR A 220 17.24 12.06 -6.21
N GLY A 221 17.43 10.75 -6.34
CA GLY A 221 17.86 10.14 -7.59
C GLY A 221 16.95 10.58 -8.73
N ALA A 222 17.30 11.67 -9.40
CA ALA A 222 16.70 12.09 -10.63
C ALA A 222 17.13 11.06 -11.67
N PRO A 223 16.21 10.46 -12.43
CA PRO A 223 16.59 9.58 -13.51
C PRO A 223 17.49 10.37 -14.46
N GLY A 224 18.62 9.77 -14.82
CA GLY A 224 19.56 10.35 -15.78
C GLY A 224 18.81 10.84 -17.02
N THR A 225 19.14 12.04 -17.46
CA THR A 225 18.68 12.60 -18.72
C THR A 225 19.00 11.63 -19.85
N ALA A 226 17.96 11.01 -20.41
CA ALA A 226 18.09 10.17 -21.59
C ALA A 226 18.37 11.05 -22.82
N PRO A 227 19.23 10.62 -23.75
CA PRO A 227 19.49 11.35 -24.99
C PRO A 227 18.27 11.31 -25.90
N THR A 228 17.86 12.48 -26.38
CA THR A 228 16.85 12.65 -27.43
C THR A 228 17.47 12.32 -28.78
N THR A 229 17.22 11.12 -29.30
CA THR A 229 17.47 10.83 -30.72
C THR A 229 16.18 10.31 -31.35
N VAL A 230 15.55 11.17 -32.14
CA VAL A 230 14.40 10.83 -32.99
C VAL A 230 14.92 10.03 -34.18
N VAL A 231 14.44 8.79 -34.34
CA VAL A 231 14.52 8.08 -35.62
C VAL A 231 13.12 7.64 -36.01
N THR A 232 12.59 8.29 -37.03
CA THR A 232 11.34 7.92 -37.72
C THR A 232 11.63 6.83 -38.75
N SER A 233 10.90 5.71 -38.65
CA SER A 233 10.55 4.92 -39.83
C SER A 233 9.37 4.00 -39.52
N VAL A 234 8.29 4.20 -40.29
CA VAL A 234 7.04 3.44 -40.25
C VAL A 234 7.05 2.46 -41.43
N VAL A 235 6.85 1.17 -41.20
CA VAL A 235 6.31 0.24 -42.21
C VAL A 235 5.46 -0.84 -41.49
N PRO A 236 4.24 -1.18 -41.98
CA PRO A 236 3.37 -2.16 -41.37
C PRO A 236 3.46 -3.57 -42.00
N SER A 237 2.77 -4.53 -41.35
CA SER A 237 2.46 -5.92 -41.76
C SER A 237 3.51 -6.97 -41.33
N SER A 238 3.19 -8.16 -40.83
CA SER A 238 2.00 -9.01 -40.95
C SER A 238 1.81 -9.90 -39.71
N THR A 239 0.58 -10.30 -39.42
CA THR A 239 0.19 -11.29 -38.40
C THR A 239 0.74 -12.69 -38.69
N ALA A 240 1.83 -13.05 -38.02
CA ALA A 240 2.19 -14.43 -37.72
C ALA A 240 1.84 -14.72 -36.24
N PRO A 241 1.60 -15.98 -35.84
CA PRO A 241 1.47 -16.32 -34.42
C PRO A 241 2.76 -15.90 -33.72
N ALA A 242 2.65 -15.07 -32.68
CA ALA A 242 3.82 -14.52 -32.01
C ALA A 242 4.65 -15.68 -31.42
N LEU A 243 5.84 -15.90 -31.96
CA LEU A 243 6.91 -16.58 -31.23
C LEU A 243 7.07 -15.83 -29.90
N LYS A 244 7.04 -16.55 -28.78
CA LYS A 244 7.23 -15.96 -27.45
C LYS A 244 8.54 -15.16 -27.46
N ALA A 245 8.46 -13.86 -27.22
CA ALA A 245 9.62 -13.00 -27.32
C ALA A 245 10.63 -13.31 -26.20
N ASP A 246 11.91 -13.25 -26.55
CA ASP A 246 12.99 -13.49 -25.59
C ASP A 246 12.98 -12.45 -24.46
N ILE A 247 13.46 -12.88 -23.29
CA ILE A 247 13.70 -12.00 -22.15
C ILE A 247 15.07 -11.33 -22.34
N PRO A 248 15.16 -9.98 -22.32
CA PRO A 248 16.41 -9.27 -22.56
C PRO A 248 17.42 -9.61 -21.46
N ALA A 249 18.71 -9.73 -21.78
CA ALA A 249 19.74 -10.00 -20.78
C ALA A 249 19.94 -8.84 -19.79
N SER A 250 19.69 -7.61 -20.25
CA SER A 250 19.76 -6.38 -19.46
C SER A 250 18.95 -5.27 -20.13
N CYS A 251 18.53 -4.26 -19.37
CA CYS A 251 17.94 -3.03 -19.90
C CYS A 251 18.79 -1.82 -19.54
N SER A 252 19.02 -0.94 -20.52
CA SER A 252 19.80 0.29 -20.31
C SER A 252 19.13 1.18 -19.26
N GLY A 253 19.91 1.72 -18.32
CA GLY A 253 19.42 2.62 -17.28
C GLY A 253 18.65 1.95 -16.12
N ALA A 254 18.38 0.64 -16.18
CA ALA A 254 17.67 -0.07 -15.12
C ALA A 254 18.51 -0.23 -13.83
N GLY A 255 19.83 -0.13 -13.94
CA GLY A 255 20.76 -0.37 -12.83
C GLY A 255 20.78 -1.84 -12.39
N ASN A 256 21.54 -2.14 -11.35
CA ASN A 256 21.59 -3.48 -10.78
C ASN A 256 20.36 -3.74 -9.89
N PRO A 257 19.90 -5.00 -9.79
CA PRO A 257 18.98 -5.42 -8.75
C PRO A 257 19.49 -5.07 -7.35
N VAL A 258 18.62 -4.53 -6.50
CA VAL A 258 18.93 -4.24 -5.10
C VAL A 258 18.96 -5.54 -4.28
N PHE A 259 18.14 -6.52 -4.67
CA PHE A 259 17.95 -7.76 -3.93
C PHE A 259 18.51 -8.97 -4.71
N GLN A 260 19.00 -9.96 -3.96
CA GLN A 260 19.36 -11.26 -4.55
C GLN A 260 18.10 -12.07 -4.86
N ALA A 261 18.14 -12.86 -5.92
CA ALA A 261 17.02 -13.70 -6.32
C ALA A 261 17.49 -15.02 -6.93
N LYS A 262 16.61 -16.02 -6.87
CA LYS A 262 16.71 -17.30 -7.55
C LYS A 262 15.54 -17.46 -8.51
N LEU A 263 15.75 -18.26 -9.55
CA LEU A 263 14.78 -18.57 -10.58
C LEU A 263 14.55 -20.08 -10.65
N ALA A 264 13.34 -20.48 -10.98
CA ALA A 264 13.05 -21.85 -11.39
C ALA A 264 13.86 -22.22 -12.63
N THR A 265 14.17 -23.52 -12.78
CA THR A 265 14.88 -24.04 -13.95
C THR A 265 14.17 -23.63 -15.25
N GLY A 266 14.93 -23.09 -16.20
CA GLY A 266 14.39 -22.65 -17.49
C GLY A 266 13.66 -21.31 -17.44
N TRP A 267 13.88 -20.48 -16.43
CA TRP A 267 13.38 -19.11 -16.34
C TRP A 267 14.48 -18.07 -16.40
N LYS A 268 14.14 -16.89 -16.94
CA LYS A 268 14.94 -15.66 -16.94
C LYS A 268 14.13 -14.55 -16.29
N ALA A 269 14.83 -13.65 -15.58
CA ALA A 269 14.27 -12.40 -15.07
C ALA A 269 15.29 -11.28 -15.19
N THR A 270 14.82 -10.11 -15.61
CA THR A 270 15.65 -8.93 -15.84
C THR A 270 14.98 -7.72 -15.22
N LYS A 271 15.73 -6.96 -14.42
CA LYS A 271 15.28 -5.67 -13.91
C LYS A 271 15.21 -4.68 -15.06
N ILE A 272 14.09 -3.98 -15.19
CA ILE A 272 13.87 -3.00 -16.27
C ILE A 272 13.74 -1.57 -15.76
N LEU A 273 13.44 -1.38 -14.48
CA LEU A 273 13.43 -0.08 -13.81
C LEU A 273 13.61 -0.23 -12.29
N GLY A 274 14.19 0.77 -11.64
CA GLY A 274 14.31 0.87 -10.18
C GLY A 274 14.05 2.29 -9.70
N GLY A 275 14.02 2.48 -8.38
CA GLY A 275 13.79 3.80 -7.76
C GLY A 275 12.33 4.24 -7.81
N LEU A 276 11.39 3.30 -7.93
CA LEU A 276 9.96 3.57 -7.92
C LEU A 276 9.45 3.71 -6.48
N THR A 277 8.46 4.57 -6.28
CA THR A 277 7.75 4.75 -5.01
C THR A 277 6.65 3.71 -4.88
N SER A 278 6.88 2.66 -4.09
CA SER A 278 5.91 1.58 -3.84
C SER A 278 5.07 1.19 -5.08
N PRO A 279 5.70 0.71 -6.18
CA PRO A 279 4.99 0.36 -7.41
C PRO A 279 4.07 -0.85 -7.19
N ARG A 280 2.78 -0.68 -7.48
CA ARG A 280 1.71 -1.67 -7.28
C ARG A 280 1.26 -2.23 -8.64
N SER A 281 0.01 -2.05 -9.02
CA SER A 281 -0.57 -2.70 -10.20
C SER A 281 0.00 -2.14 -11.52
N ILE A 282 0.13 -3.03 -12.50
CA ILE A 282 0.60 -2.76 -13.86
C ILE A 282 -0.60 -2.85 -14.82
N GLN A 283 -0.71 -1.92 -15.76
CA GLN A 283 -1.67 -1.98 -16.86
C GLN A 283 -0.97 -1.60 -18.17
N PHE A 284 -1.04 -2.47 -19.18
CA PHE A 284 -0.61 -2.09 -20.53
C PHE A 284 -1.72 -1.34 -21.26
N ASP A 285 -1.35 -0.31 -22.02
CA ASP A 285 -2.29 0.38 -22.91
C ASP A 285 -2.36 -0.26 -24.31
N THR A 286 -3.23 0.29 -25.15
CA THR A 286 -3.47 -0.23 -26.51
C THR A 286 -2.26 -0.06 -27.44
N ALA A 287 -1.38 0.92 -27.17
CA ALA A 287 -0.14 1.16 -27.87
C ALA A 287 1.04 0.31 -27.34
N GLY A 288 0.83 -0.45 -26.26
CA GLY A 288 1.84 -1.32 -25.64
C GLY A 288 2.71 -0.61 -24.61
N ASN A 289 2.36 0.61 -24.20
CA ASN A 289 3.04 1.30 -23.11
C ASN A 289 2.57 0.77 -21.77
N MET A 290 3.41 0.87 -20.75
CA MET A 290 3.10 0.39 -19.41
C MET A 290 2.68 1.55 -18.51
N LEU A 291 1.56 1.38 -17.82
CA LEU A 291 1.08 2.22 -16.74
C LEU A 291 1.34 1.50 -15.41
N VAL A 292 1.89 2.22 -14.44
CA VAL A 292 2.16 1.67 -13.09
C VAL A 292 1.56 2.59 -12.04
N VAL A 293 0.75 2.03 -11.14
CA VAL A 293 0.33 2.75 -9.94
C VAL A 293 1.50 2.77 -8.96
N GLN A 294 2.00 3.94 -8.63
CA GLN A 294 2.96 4.15 -7.55
C GLN A 294 2.21 4.66 -6.34
N SER A 295 2.01 3.80 -5.34
CA SER A 295 1.20 4.10 -4.16
C SER A 295 1.75 5.33 -3.44
N GLY A 296 0.90 6.32 -3.19
CA GLY A 296 1.33 7.59 -2.59
C GLY A 296 1.86 8.63 -3.57
N LYS A 297 1.93 8.32 -4.87
CA LYS A 297 2.42 9.23 -5.92
C LYS A 297 1.40 9.44 -7.04
N GLY A 298 0.82 8.36 -7.56
CA GLY A 298 -0.14 8.39 -8.66
C GLY A 298 0.17 7.33 -9.72
N ILE A 299 0.00 7.68 -11.00
CA ILE A 299 0.21 6.76 -12.12
C ILE A 299 1.38 7.26 -12.97
N THR A 300 2.38 6.40 -13.18
CA THR A 300 3.47 6.65 -14.13
C THR A 300 3.26 5.90 -15.42
N TYR A 301 3.67 6.54 -16.52
CA TYR A 301 3.61 6.03 -17.88
C TYR A 301 5.03 5.74 -18.37
N HIS A 302 5.23 4.57 -18.96
CA HIS A 302 6.51 4.07 -19.43
C HIS A 302 6.39 3.59 -20.88
N VAL A 303 7.17 4.19 -21.78
CA VAL A 303 7.25 3.73 -23.18
C VAL A 303 8.08 2.46 -23.23
N MET A 304 7.54 1.43 -23.88
CA MET A 304 8.16 0.11 -23.96
C MET A 304 8.82 -0.11 -25.32
N GLY A 305 10.08 -0.55 -25.30
CA GLY A 305 10.78 -1.04 -26.47
C GLY A 305 10.27 -2.42 -26.90
N THR A 306 10.58 -2.81 -28.13
CA THR A 306 10.23 -4.14 -28.66
C THR A 306 10.89 -5.28 -27.88
N ASP A 307 12.03 -5.01 -27.26
CA ASP A 307 12.77 -5.90 -26.35
C ASP A 307 12.16 -6.02 -24.94
N GLY A 308 11.14 -5.21 -24.63
CA GLY A 308 10.47 -5.20 -23.33
C GLY A 308 11.17 -4.31 -22.29
N CYS A 309 12.21 -3.57 -22.69
CA CYS A 309 12.85 -2.57 -21.85
C CYS A 309 12.09 -1.23 -21.92
N ILE A 310 12.25 -0.39 -20.90
CA ILE A 310 11.68 0.95 -20.86
C ILE A 310 12.62 1.92 -21.59
N THR A 311 12.05 2.74 -22.50
CA THR A 311 12.80 3.75 -23.26
C THR A 311 12.64 5.16 -22.69
N SER A 312 11.48 5.46 -22.09
CA SER A 312 11.22 6.73 -21.40
C SER A 312 10.10 6.60 -20.39
N SER A 313 10.05 7.51 -19.40
CA SER A 313 9.06 7.52 -18.33
C SER A 313 8.58 8.93 -18.02
N LYS A 314 7.31 9.07 -17.60
CA LYS A 314 6.77 10.32 -17.02
C LYS A 314 5.66 10.02 -16.02
N THR A 315 5.35 10.98 -15.16
CA THR A 315 4.11 10.95 -14.38
C THR A 315 2.93 11.28 -15.31
N LEU A 316 1.94 10.39 -15.36
CA LEU A 316 0.70 10.57 -16.12
C LEU A 316 -0.39 11.21 -15.27
N VAL A 317 -0.57 10.71 -14.06
CA VAL A 317 -1.50 11.24 -13.05
C VAL A 317 -0.72 11.49 -11.77
N SER A 318 -0.73 12.73 -11.28
CA SER A 318 -0.22 13.06 -9.94
C SER A 318 -1.40 13.11 -8.98
N LEU A 319 -1.55 12.05 -8.20
CA LEU A 319 -2.62 11.91 -7.22
C LEU A 319 -2.18 10.93 -6.15
N ASN A 320 -1.72 11.46 -5.02
CA ASN A 320 -1.09 10.67 -3.97
C ASN A 320 -2.08 9.73 -3.25
N SER A 321 -3.38 9.95 -3.38
CA SER A 321 -4.39 9.08 -2.78
C SER A 321 -4.55 7.73 -3.48
N LEU A 322 -4.05 7.59 -4.72
CA LEU A 322 -4.03 6.32 -5.44
C LEU A 322 -3.05 5.36 -4.80
N ASN A 323 -3.50 4.11 -4.59
CA ASN A 323 -2.74 3.15 -3.79
C ASN A 323 -2.58 1.76 -4.40
N HIS A 324 -3.41 1.33 -5.36
CA HIS A 324 -3.30 -0.01 -5.94
C HIS A 324 -4.07 -0.16 -7.26
N GLY A 325 -5.41 -0.06 -7.23
CA GLY A 325 -6.26 -0.44 -8.35
C GLY A 325 -6.07 0.43 -9.60
N ILE A 326 -6.01 -0.24 -10.75
CA ILE A 326 -5.96 0.37 -12.09
C ILE A 326 -6.67 -0.57 -13.07
N ALA A 327 -7.41 0.00 -14.01
CA ALA A 327 -7.97 -0.73 -15.14
C ALA A 327 -8.08 0.19 -16.35
N LEU A 328 -8.04 -0.37 -17.55
CA LEU A 328 -8.26 0.37 -18.79
C LEU A 328 -9.50 -0.18 -19.49
N SER A 329 -10.34 0.69 -20.04
CA SER A 329 -11.45 0.25 -20.87
C SER A 329 -10.92 -0.56 -22.07
N PRO A 330 -11.64 -1.58 -22.56
CA PRO A 330 -11.14 -2.42 -23.67
C PRO A 330 -10.86 -1.67 -24.97
N ASP A 331 -11.51 -0.52 -25.20
CA ASP A 331 -11.23 0.37 -26.34
C ASP A 331 -10.01 1.28 -26.13
N GLY A 332 -9.40 1.24 -24.94
CA GLY A 332 -8.22 2.02 -24.56
C GLY A 332 -8.48 3.50 -24.29
N LYS A 333 -9.74 3.94 -24.19
CA LYS A 333 -10.09 5.37 -24.12
C LYS A 333 -10.40 5.89 -22.73
N THR A 334 -10.56 5.02 -21.73
CA THR A 334 -10.87 5.43 -20.36
C THR A 334 -9.98 4.68 -19.38
N LEU A 335 -9.18 5.43 -18.64
CA LEU A 335 -8.34 4.92 -17.56
C LEU A 335 -9.11 5.03 -16.23
N TYR A 336 -9.11 3.96 -15.45
CA TYR A 336 -9.70 3.90 -14.12
C TYR A 336 -8.60 3.65 -13.08
N ALA A 337 -8.72 4.30 -11.92
CA ALA A 337 -7.87 4.02 -10.78
C ALA A 337 -8.59 4.33 -9.47
N SER A 338 -8.13 3.73 -8.38
CA SER A 338 -8.81 3.83 -7.08
C SER A 338 -7.91 4.38 -5.97
N SER A 339 -8.51 5.20 -5.11
CA SER A 339 -8.01 5.46 -3.76
C SER A 339 -8.60 4.44 -2.77
N MET A 340 -8.38 4.66 -1.47
CA MET A 340 -9.01 3.90 -0.39
C MET A 340 -10.55 4.06 -0.37
N THR A 341 -11.05 5.25 -0.73
CA THR A 341 -12.44 5.66 -0.50
C THR A 341 -13.22 5.83 -1.81
N GLN A 342 -12.53 5.97 -2.94
CA GLN A 342 -13.13 6.31 -4.23
C GLN A 342 -12.50 5.56 -5.41
N ALA A 343 -13.27 5.38 -6.48
CA ALA A 343 -12.75 5.01 -7.80
C ALA A 343 -13.03 6.13 -8.80
N TYR A 344 -12.03 6.45 -9.60
CA TYR A 344 -12.04 7.55 -10.56
C TYR A 344 -11.89 7.03 -11.98
N SER A 345 -12.25 7.88 -12.94
CA SER A 345 -12.00 7.69 -14.37
C SER A 345 -11.40 8.93 -15.01
N TRP A 346 -10.65 8.73 -16.08
CA TRP A 346 -10.13 9.78 -16.96
C TRP A 346 -10.29 9.34 -18.42
N PRO A 347 -10.71 10.24 -19.34
CA PRO A 347 -10.43 10.04 -20.76
C PRO A 347 -8.93 9.84 -20.93
N TYR A 348 -8.51 8.84 -21.70
CA TYR A 348 -7.12 8.47 -21.91
C TYR A 348 -6.78 8.44 -23.39
N ASP A 349 -5.66 9.05 -23.75
CA ASP A 349 -5.09 9.01 -25.10
C ASP A 349 -3.71 8.36 -25.02
N ALA A 350 -3.62 7.11 -25.51
CA ALA A 350 -2.39 6.34 -25.54
C ALA A 350 -1.33 6.92 -26.49
N ALA A 351 -1.75 7.58 -27.58
CA ALA A 351 -0.82 8.14 -28.55
C ALA A 351 -0.20 9.45 -28.04
N ALA A 352 -1.01 10.30 -27.39
CA ALA A 352 -0.55 11.52 -26.75
C ALA A 352 0.10 11.28 -25.37
N ALA A 353 -0.15 10.10 -24.78
CA ALA A 353 0.20 9.76 -23.41
C ALA A 353 -0.35 10.80 -22.41
N THR A 354 -1.64 11.11 -22.53
CA THR A 354 -2.32 12.13 -21.71
C THR A 354 -3.64 11.63 -21.15
N VAL A 355 -4.06 12.21 -20.04
CA VAL A 355 -5.40 12.04 -19.46
C VAL A 355 -6.20 13.34 -19.56
N GLY A 356 -7.52 13.22 -19.74
CA GLY A 356 -8.47 14.34 -19.72
C GLY A 356 -8.95 14.68 -18.30
N THR A 357 -10.11 15.30 -18.20
CA THR A 357 -10.72 15.67 -16.91
C THR A 357 -11.15 14.42 -16.12
N ARG A 358 -10.75 14.37 -14.85
CA ARG A 358 -11.13 13.32 -13.90
C ARG A 358 -12.63 13.34 -13.63
N ALA A 359 -13.25 12.16 -13.52
CA ALA A 359 -14.61 11.98 -12.99
C ALA A 359 -14.65 10.91 -11.89
N THR A 360 -15.58 11.03 -10.96
CA THR A 360 -15.80 10.04 -9.90
C THR A 360 -16.78 8.97 -10.37
N VAL A 361 -16.40 7.70 -10.21
CA VAL A 361 -17.18 6.53 -10.62
C VAL A 361 -17.84 5.88 -9.40
N ILE A 362 -17.09 5.76 -8.30
CA ILE A 362 -17.55 5.14 -7.05
C ILE A 362 -17.07 5.97 -5.87
N THR A 363 -17.93 6.15 -4.86
CA THR A 363 -17.66 6.76 -3.56
C THR A 363 -18.11 5.83 -2.42
N GLY A 364 -17.90 6.25 -1.16
CA GLY A 364 -18.46 5.55 0.00
C GLY A 364 -17.79 4.20 0.32
N MET A 365 -16.59 3.95 -0.22
CA MET A 365 -15.74 2.86 0.28
C MET A 365 -15.16 3.24 1.64
N PHE A 366 -14.91 2.25 2.49
CA PHE A 366 -14.57 2.49 3.89
C PHE A 366 -13.26 3.26 4.04
N SER A 367 -13.31 4.34 4.83
CA SER A 367 -12.16 5.18 5.15
C SER A 367 -11.48 4.69 6.44
N GLY A 368 -10.41 3.92 6.29
CA GLY A 368 -9.58 3.44 7.39
C GLY A 368 -9.46 1.92 7.44
N GLY A 369 -9.05 1.41 8.60
CA GLY A 369 -8.85 -0.02 8.83
C GLY A 369 -7.52 -0.55 8.32
N SER A 370 -7.40 -1.87 8.30
CA SER A 370 -6.18 -2.58 7.91
C SER A 370 -6.07 -2.81 6.40
N HIS A 371 -7.18 -2.86 5.65
CA HIS A 371 -7.20 -3.19 4.22
C HIS A 371 -7.63 -2.01 3.36
N LEU A 372 -6.64 -1.33 2.79
CA LEU A 372 -6.81 -0.01 2.18
C LEU A 372 -6.94 -0.04 0.65
N THR A 373 -6.56 -1.15 0.02
CA THR A 373 -6.56 -1.28 -1.45
C THR A 373 -7.95 -1.57 -2.01
N ARG A 374 -8.22 -1.08 -3.21
CA ARG A 374 -9.46 -1.36 -3.97
C ARG A 374 -9.10 -1.86 -5.35
N THR A 375 -8.95 -3.16 -5.52
CA THR A 375 -8.52 -3.71 -6.82
C THR A 375 -9.62 -3.50 -7.85
N LEU A 376 -9.23 -3.07 -9.04
CA LEU A 376 -10.11 -2.86 -10.19
C LEU A 376 -9.83 -3.91 -11.26
N ALA A 377 -10.88 -4.43 -11.89
CA ALA A 377 -10.73 -5.27 -13.07
C ALA A 377 -11.87 -5.02 -14.06
N ILE A 378 -11.54 -4.97 -15.34
CA ILE A 378 -12.51 -4.91 -16.45
C ILE A 378 -12.18 -6.04 -17.40
N ARG A 379 -13.21 -6.79 -17.81
CA ARG A 379 -13.10 -7.90 -18.77
C ARG A 379 -13.32 -7.36 -20.18
N SER A 380 -12.60 -7.90 -21.17
CA SER A 380 -12.60 -7.36 -22.54
C SER A 380 -13.94 -7.52 -23.28
N ASP A 381 -14.67 -8.60 -23.06
CA ASP A 381 -15.99 -8.88 -23.66
C ASP A 381 -17.16 -8.24 -22.89
N GLN A 382 -16.92 -7.71 -21.69
CA GLN A 382 -17.90 -6.96 -20.89
C GLN A 382 -17.33 -5.59 -20.51
N PRO A 383 -17.12 -4.71 -21.50
CA PRO A 383 -16.40 -3.45 -21.29
C PRO A 383 -17.06 -2.49 -20.28
N ASN A 384 -18.34 -2.69 -19.98
CA ASN A 384 -19.10 -1.86 -19.06
C ASN A 384 -19.15 -2.42 -17.63
N LEU A 385 -18.62 -3.61 -17.35
CA LEU A 385 -18.66 -4.19 -16.01
C LEU A 385 -17.33 -3.97 -15.30
N LEU A 386 -17.32 -3.06 -14.33
CA LEU A 386 -16.17 -2.82 -13.44
C LEU A 386 -16.31 -3.69 -12.19
N VAL A 387 -15.35 -4.59 -11.98
CA VAL A 387 -15.21 -5.37 -10.75
C VAL A 387 -14.35 -4.58 -9.77
N VAL A 388 -14.80 -4.50 -8.52
CA VAL A 388 -14.11 -3.80 -7.44
C VAL A 388 -14.04 -4.69 -6.20
N SER A 389 -12.82 -4.93 -5.71
CA SER A 389 -12.60 -5.62 -4.44
C SER A 389 -12.49 -4.65 -3.28
N HIS A 390 -13.07 -5.01 -2.13
CA HIS A 390 -12.94 -4.26 -0.88
C HIS A 390 -12.73 -5.20 0.31
N GLY A 391 -11.55 -5.13 0.93
CA GLY A 391 -11.20 -5.93 2.12
C GLY A 391 -11.92 -5.53 3.40
N SER A 392 -11.65 -6.25 4.49
CA SER A 392 -12.21 -6.01 5.83
C SER A 392 -11.59 -4.78 6.52
N ASN A 393 -12.28 -4.23 7.52
CA ASN A 393 -11.73 -3.10 8.31
C ASN A 393 -10.66 -3.56 9.33
N SER A 394 -10.72 -4.80 9.79
CA SER A 394 -9.84 -5.34 10.84
C SER A 394 -9.45 -6.77 10.52
N ASN A 395 -8.58 -7.36 11.34
CA ASN A 395 -8.21 -8.78 11.20
C ASN A 395 -9.47 -9.67 11.20
N ILE A 396 -10.33 -9.51 12.21
CA ILE A 396 -11.67 -10.10 12.30
C ILE A 396 -12.70 -8.96 12.34
N ASP A 397 -13.45 -8.79 11.25
CA ASP A 397 -14.49 -7.77 11.06
C ASP A 397 -15.86 -8.44 11.12
N ALA A 398 -16.40 -8.59 12.33
CA ALA A 398 -17.65 -9.31 12.55
C ALA A 398 -18.83 -8.77 11.73
N ALA A 399 -18.86 -7.45 11.47
CA ALA A 399 -19.93 -6.83 10.68
C ALA A 399 -19.91 -7.27 9.20
N SER A 400 -18.76 -7.67 8.67
CA SER A 400 -18.64 -8.17 7.29
C SER A 400 -19.28 -9.54 7.05
N ALA A 401 -19.76 -10.21 8.11
CA ALA A 401 -20.62 -11.38 7.97
C ALA A 401 -21.92 -11.08 7.21
N SER A 402 -22.31 -9.80 7.09
CA SER A 402 -23.36 -9.33 6.19
C SER A 402 -22.78 -8.65 4.96
N ALA A 403 -23.21 -9.08 3.76
CA ALA A 403 -22.86 -8.42 2.50
C ALA A 403 -23.27 -6.93 2.47
N SER A 404 -24.34 -6.55 3.18
CA SER A 404 -24.83 -5.17 3.26
C SER A 404 -23.83 -4.20 3.92
N THR A 405 -22.83 -4.72 4.63
CA THR A 405 -21.76 -3.94 5.24
C THR A 405 -20.80 -3.37 4.19
N GLY A 406 -20.73 -3.97 2.99
CA GLY A 406 -19.87 -3.48 1.91
C GLY A 406 -18.37 -3.63 2.19
N ARG A 407 -17.97 -4.64 2.98
CA ARG A 407 -16.55 -4.97 3.28
C ARG A 407 -16.34 -6.48 3.25
N ALA A 408 -15.09 -6.90 3.01
CA ALA A 408 -14.75 -8.29 2.74
C ALA A 408 -15.60 -8.89 1.61
N ILE A 409 -15.72 -8.13 0.52
CA ILE A 409 -16.69 -8.34 -0.56
C ILE A 409 -16.14 -7.83 -1.89
N ILE A 410 -16.51 -8.50 -2.97
CA ILE A 410 -16.26 -8.05 -4.34
C ILE A 410 -17.60 -7.66 -4.96
N LYS A 411 -17.64 -6.52 -5.63
CA LYS A 411 -18.84 -5.98 -6.28
C LYS A 411 -18.59 -5.65 -7.75
N VAL A 412 -19.66 -5.66 -8.53
CA VAL A 412 -19.66 -5.31 -9.96
C VAL A 412 -20.57 -4.11 -10.20
N PHE A 413 -20.07 -3.14 -10.97
CA PHE A 413 -20.76 -1.90 -11.30
C PHE A 413 -20.88 -1.73 -12.82
N ASP A 414 -22.05 -1.29 -13.28
CA ASP A 414 -22.32 -1.02 -14.70
C ASP A 414 -21.90 0.41 -15.06
N LEU A 415 -20.75 0.54 -15.72
CA LEU A 415 -20.15 1.81 -16.15
C LEU A 415 -21.03 2.58 -17.14
N SER A 416 -22.00 1.94 -17.79
CA SER A 416 -22.95 2.64 -18.69
C SER A 416 -24.06 3.38 -17.94
N LYS A 417 -24.19 3.16 -16.63
CA LYS A 417 -25.27 3.70 -15.78
C LYS A 417 -24.77 4.48 -14.58
N ILE A 418 -23.55 5.01 -14.63
CA ILE A 418 -22.94 5.77 -13.54
C ILE A 418 -23.87 6.96 -13.21
N PRO A 419 -24.40 7.06 -11.98
CA PRO A 419 -25.23 8.18 -11.58
C PRO A 419 -24.39 9.45 -11.42
N SER A 420 -25.05 10.61 -11.39
CA SER A 420 -24.36 11.87 -11.08
C SER A 420 -23.68 11.77 -9.70
N GLY A 421 -22.37 12.03 -9.66
CA GLY A 421 -21.55 11.89 -8.44
C GLY A 421 -20.98 10.49 -8.20
N GLY A 422 -21.26 9.53 -9.07
CA GLY A 422 -20.79 8.15 -8.96
C GLY A 422 -21.67 7.28 -8.06
N TYR A 423 -21.49 5.96 -8.15
CA TYR A 423 -22.15 5.01 -7.28
C TYR A 423 -21.67 5.15 -5.84
N ASN A 424 -22.56 4.98 -4.86
CA ASN A 424 -22.12 4.66 -3.50
C ASN A 424 -21.79 3.16 -3.44
N TYR A 425 -20.58 2.78 -2.99
CA TYR A 425 -20.11 1.39 -3.02
C TYR A 425 -20.99 0.43 -2.23
N VAL A 426 -21.45 0.85 -1.05
CA VAL A 426 -22.24 0.00 -0.16
C VAL A 426 -23.60 -0.32 -0.77
N SER A 427 -24.28 0.70 -1.31
CA SER A 427 -25.66 0.58 -1.81
C SER A 427 -25.80 0.31 -3.32
N GLY A 428 -24.79 0.63 -4.14
CA GLY A 428 -24.79 0.42 -5.59
C GLY A 428 -24.09 -0.86 -6.02
N GLY A 429 -24.22 -1.25 -7.29
CA GLY A 429 -23.63 -2.49 -7.83
C GLY A 429 -24.22 -3.77 -7.23
N TYR A 430 -23.82 -4.92 -7.76
CA TYR A 430 -24.21 -6.24 -7.24
C TYR A 430 -23.00 -7.05 -6.79
N THR A 431 -23.22 -8.07 -5.96
CA THR A 431 -22.17 -8.91 -5.36
C THR A 431 -21.58 -9.88 -6.38
N ALA A 432 -20.27 -10.09 -6.35
CA ALA A 432 -19.55 -11.18 -7.05
C ALA A 432 -18.98 -12.24 -6.08
N GLY A 433 -19.25 -12.08 -4.79
CA GLY A 433 -18.81 -12.93 -3.68
C GLY A 433 -18.60 -12.07 -2.44
N TYR A 434 -18.94 -12.59 -1.26
CA TYR A 434 -18.69 -11.91 0.02
C TYR A 434 -18.16 -12.88 1.08
N GLY A 435 -17.64 -12.34 2.19
CA GLY A 435 -16.91 -13.14 3.17
C GLY A 435 -15.53 -13.54 2.66
N GLN A 436 -14.87 -12.61 1.95
CA GLN A 436 -13.50 -12.72 1.48
C GLN A 436 -12.65 -11.65 2.19
N ARG A 437 -11.83 -12.02 3.18
CA ARG A 437 -11.18 -11.10 4.13
C ARG A 437 -10.50 -9.94 3.43
N ASN A 438 -9.62 -10.24 2.49
CA ASN A 438 -8.93 -9.25 1.68
C ASN A 438 -8.43 -9.90 0.38
N GLU A 439 -9.32 -9.94 -0.61
CA GLU A 439 -9.06 -10.51 -1.94
C GLU A 439 -8.44 -9.46 -2.86
N VAL A 440 -7.14 -9.25 -2.72
CA VAL A 440 -6.43 -8.17 -3.44
C VAL A 440 -6.20 -8.57 -4.90
N GLY A 441 -5.70 -9.77 -5.15
CA GLY A 441 -5.46 -10.22 -6.53
C GLY A 441 -6.74 -10.75 -7.16
N MET A 442 -7.06 -10.26 -8.36
CA MET A 442 -8.18 -10.72 -9.18
C MET A 442 -7.73 -10.88 -10.63
N CYS A 443 -8.21 -11.92 -11.29
CA CYS A 443 -7.90 -12.21 -12.68
C CYS A 443 -9.02 -13.00 -13.36
N PHE A 444 -9.09 -12.93 -14.68
CA PHE A 444 -10.04 -13.71 -15.48
C PHE A 444 -9.31 -14.83 -16.20
N ASP A 445 -9.97 -15.99 -16.29
CA ASP A 445 -9.56 -17.03 -17.22
C ASP A 445 -10.10 -16.75 -18.65
N ASN A 446 -9.83 -17.65 -19.59
CA ASN A 446 -10.16 -17.55 -21.02
C ASN A 446 -11.61 -17.95 -21.28
N ASN A 447 -12.28 -18.53 -20.28
CA ASN A 447 -13.73 -18.68 -20.27
C ASN A 447 -14.39 -17.46 -19.63
N ASN A 448 -13.63 -16.38 -19.36
CA ASN A 448 -14.10 -15.14 -18.80
C ASN A 448 -14.63 -15.26 -17.36
N MET A 449 -14.22 -16.28 -16.61
CA MET A 449 -14.62 -16.47 -15.22
C MET A 449 -13.67 -15.74 -14.27
N LEU A 450 -14.22 -15.11 -13.23
CA LEU A 450 -13.45 -14.40 -12.22
C LEU A 450 -12.84 -15.36 -11.20
N TRP A 451 -11.54 -15.18 -10.99
CA TRP A 451 -10.73 -15.84 -9.97
C TRP A 451 -10.07 -14.79 -9.09
N GLY A 452 -9.69 -15.16 -7.88
CA GLY A 452 -9.00 -14.26 -6.97
C GLY A 452 -8.19 -14.99 -5.91
N VAL A 453 -7.35 -14.21 -5.24
CA VAL A 453 -6.42 -14.71 -4.22
C VAL A 453 -6.57 -13.92 -2.93
N GLU A 454 -6.82 -14.64 -1.84
CA GLU A 454 -7.16 -14.07 -0.54
C GLU A 454 -5.95 -13.99 0.39
N ASN A 455 -5.85 -12.86 1.12
CA ASN A 455 -5.05 -12.75 2.34
C ASN A 455 -5.93 -13.09 3.55
N SER A 456 -5.67 -14.24 4.15
CA SER A 456 -6.41 -14.81 5.27
C SER A 456 -6.03 -14.15 6.60
N GLY A 457 -6.48 -14.72 7.72
CA GLY A 457 -6.40 -14.08 9.03
C GLY A 457 -5.06 -14.19 9.77
N ASP A 458 -4.83 -13.25 10.68
CA ASP A 458 -3.60 -13.10 11.50
C ASP A 458 -3.84 -13.56 12.96
N ASP A 459 -2.78 -13.98 13.68
CA ASP A 459 -2.79 -14.27 15.13
C ASP A 459 -3.78 -15.36 15.57
N PHE A 460 -3.95 -16.38 14.73
CA PHE A 460 -4.97 -17.41 14.91
C PHE A 460 -4.71 -18.32 16.09
N LYS A 461 -5.76 -18.49 16.89
CA LYS A 461 -5.82 -19.48 17.97
C LYS A 461 -7.03 -20.38 17.78
N ARG A 462 -6.89 -21.66 18.14
CA ARG A 462 -8.00 -22.61 18.27
C ARG A 462 -8.39 -22.72 19.74
N THR A 463 -9.58 -22.27 20.10
CA THR A 463 -10.11 -22.27 21.46
C THR A 463 -11.21 -23.31 21.62
N VAL A 464 -10.95 -24.37 22.39
CA VAL A 464 -11.90 -25.47 22.63
C VAL A 464 -11.95 -25.76 24.13
N ASN A 465 -13.15 -25.84 24.69
CA ASN A 465 -13.38 -26.07 26.13
C ASN A 465 -12.58 -25.09 27.03
N GLY A 466 -12.47 -23.83 26.60
CA GLY A 466 -11.73 -22.78 27.30
C GLY A 466 -10.20 -22.83 27.15
N GLN A 467 -9.65 -23.83 26.47
CA GLN A 467 -8.21 -23.94 26.20
C GLN A 467 -7.90 -23.38 24.83
N SER A 468 -6.94 -22.45 24.75
CA SER A 468 -6.53 -21.82 23.49
C SER A 468 -5.15 -22.33 23.06
N THR A 469 -5.06 -22.89 21.86
CA THR A 469 -3.81 -23.30 21.22
C THR A 469 -3.48 -22.31 20.10
N ASP A 470 -2.27 -21.76 20.13
CA ASP A 470 -1.75 -20.96 19.01
C ASP A 470 -1.48 -21.86 17.81
N ILE A 471 -2.06 -21.50 16.67
CA ILE A 471 -1.92 -22.22 15.40
C ILE A 471 -1.44 -21.28 14.29
N HIS A 472 -1.14 -20.01 14.59
CA HIS A 472 -0.98 -18.97 13.59
C HIS A 472 0.19 -19.26 12.64
N HIS A 473 1.30 -19.83 13.12
CA HIS A 473 2.50 -20.02 12.30
C HIS A 473 2.25 -20.76 10.98
N ASN A 474 1.30 -21.70 10.95
CA ASN A 474 0.98 -22.48 9.75
C ASN A 474 -0.53 -22.59 9.49
N ASN A 475 -1.35 -21.71 10.06
CA ASN A 475 -2.78 -21.59 9.76
C ASN A 475 -3.25 -20.15 9.97
N PRO A 476 -4.33 -19.71 9.31
CA PRO A 476 -5.02 -20.41 8.22
C PRO A 476 -4.23 -20.36 6.91
N GLY A 477 -4.61 -21.22 5.97
CA GLY A 477 -4.14 -21.11 4.60
C GLY A 477 -4.62 -19.82 3.93
N GLU A 478 -3.75 -19.27 3.08
CA GLU A 478 -4.14 -18.33 2.04
C GLU A 478 -4.95 -19.09 0.97
N LYS A 479 -5.71 -18.42 0.09
CA LYS A 479 -6.68 -19.15 -0.77
C LYS A 479 -6.71 -18.65 -2.20
N VAL A 480 -7.09 -19.54 -3.12
CA VAL A 480 -7.57 -19.20 -4.46
C VAL A 480 -9.08 -19.44 -4.51
N HIS A 481 -9.85 -18.40 -4.82
CA HIS A 481 -11.31 -18.49 -4.97
C HIS A 481 -11.73 -18.46 -6.44
N TYR A 482 -12.81 -19.18 -6.74
CA TYR A 482 -13.56 -19.10 -7.99
C TYR A 482 -14.87 -18.36 -7.73
N MET A 483 -15.08 -17.23 -8.43
CA MET A 483 -16.29 -16.40 -8.32
C MET A 483 -17.20 -16.53 -9.54
N GLY A 484 -16.67 -17.05 -10.66
CA GLY A 484 -17.46 -17.37 -11.84
C GLY A 484 -17.80 -16.17 -12.71
N ASP A 485 -18.93 -16.24 -13.39
CA ASP A 485 -19.33 -15.26 -14.40
C ASP A 485 -19.88 -13.98 -13.78
N ILE A 486 -19.14 -12.88 -13.93
CA ILE A 486 -19.51 -11.58 -13.39
C ILE A 486 -20.74 -10.96 -14.05
N THR A 487 -21.26 -11.51 -15.15
CA THR A 487 -22.50 -11.00 -15.77
C THR A 487 -23.76 -11.30 -14.93
N LYS A 488 -23.60 -12.10 -13.87
CA LYS A 488 -24.68 -12.48 -12.95
C LYS A 488 -24.26 -12.17 -11.51
N PRO A 489 -25.21 -11.79 -10.64
CA PRO A 489 -24.94 -11.70 -9.21
C PRO A 489 -24.48 -13.05 -8.65
N ASN A 490 -23.48 -13.01 -7.78
CA ASN A 490 -23.03 -14.11 -6.95
C ASN A 490 -23.08 -13.65 -5.48
N ASP A 491 -24.14 -14.04 -4.77
CA ASP A 491 -24.33 -13.73 -3.35
C ASP A 491 -23.81 -14.86 -2.44
N ASN A 492 -22.90 -15.71 -2.93
CA ASN A 492 -22.31 -16.77 -2.12
C ASN A 492 -21.36 -16.21 -1.07
N TRP A 493 -21.36 -16.86 0.09
CA TRP A 493 -20.46 -16.56 1.20
C TRP A 493 -19.22 -17.45 1.15
N TYR A 494 -18.03 -16.86 1.25
CA TYR A 494 -16.71 -17.53 1.17
C TYR A 494 -16.06 -17.76 2.55
N GLY A 495 -16.81 -17.51 3.63
CA GLY A 495 -16.50 -18.00 4.97
C GLY A 495 -16.00 -16.96 5.98
N TYR A 496 -15.33 -15.89 5.56
CA TYR A 496 -14.93 -14.82 6.49
C TYR A 496 -16.17 -14.09 7.04
N PRO A 497 -16.24 -13.71 8.34
CA PRO A 497 -15.16 -13.66 9.33
C PRO A 497 -15.01 -14.88 10.25
N THR A 498 -15.67 -16.00 9.94
CA THR A 498 -15.82 -17.10 10.90
C THR A 498 -15.14 -18.40 10.45
N CYS A 499 -15.20 -18.73 9.17
CA CYS A 499 -14.70 -19.96 8.56
C CYS A 499 -13.38 -19.72 7.84
N PHE A 500 -12.37 -20.52 8.19
CA PHE A 500 -11.02 -20.43 7.68
C PHE A 500 -10.52 -21.80 7.23
N THR A 501 -9.56 -21.82 6.31
CA THR A 501 -9.11 -23.06 5.67
C THR A 501 -7.87 -23.60 6.36
N VAL A 502 -7.90 -24.89 6.71
CA VAL A 502 -6.78 -25.60 7.31
C VAL A 502 -5.65 -25.75 6.28
N TRP A 503 -4.43 -25.38 6.69
CA TRP A 503 -3.20 -25.67 5.95
C TRP A 503 -2.34 -26.71 6.66
N GLN A 504 -2.17 -26.60 7.98
CA GLN A 504 -1.40 -27.55 8.79
C GLN A 504 -2.31 -28.27 9.80
N PRO A 505 -2.86 -29.46 9.45
CA PRO A 505 -3.80 -30.17 10.32
C PRO A 505 -3.25 -30.58 11.68
N SER A 506 -1.94 -30.84 11.78
CA SER A 506 -1.29 -31.29 13.03
C SER A 506 -1.32 -30.26 14.16
N ASP A 507 -1.62 -29.00 13.85
CA ASP A 507 -1.67 -27.91 14.83
C ASP A 507 -2.95 -27.97 15.67
N PHE A 508 -4.00 -28.63 15.17
CA PHE A 508 -5.27 -28.83 15.87
C PHE A 508 -5.20 -30.07 16.78
N LYS A 509 -5.74 -29.95 18.00
CA LYS A 509 -5.66 -31.00 19.05
C LYS A 509 -7.01 -31.62 19.40
N ASP A 510 -8.09 -30.99 18.96
CA ASP A 510 -9.47 -31.33 19.32
C ASP A 510 -10.17 -32.21 18.27
N LYS A 511 -9.77 -32.10 16.99
CA LYS A 511 -10.33 -32.85 15.87
C LYS A 511 -9.23 -33.13 14.84
N THR A 512 -9.33 -34.26 14.14
CA THR A 512 -8.46 -34.55 13.00
C THR A 512 -8.98 -33.83 11.76
N PHE A 513 -8.18 -32.91 11.23
CA PHE A 513 -8.46 -32.20 9.98
C PHE A 513 -7.62 -32.76 8.82
N LYS A 514 -7.99 -32.35 7.61
CA LYS A 514 -7.19 -32.44 6.38
C LYS A 514 -6.89 -31.04 5.87
N VAL A 515 -5.86 -30.93 5.04
CA VAL A 515 -5.60 -29.71 4.27
C VAL A 515 -6.86 -29.37 3.47
N GLY A 516 -7.27 -28.11 3.49
CA GLY A 516 -8.47 -27.66 2.80
C GLY A 516 -9.76 -27.73 3.62
N ASP A 517 -9.78 -28.44 4.75
CA ASP A 517 -10.95 -28.47 5.61
C ASP A 517 -11.25 -27.07 6.19
N TRP A 518 -12.51 -26.84 6.55
CA TRP A 518 -12.90 -25.65 7.29
C TRP A 518 -12.64 -25.80 8.78
N PHE A 519 -12.23 -24.71 9.41
CA PHE A 519 -12.24 -24.57 10.86
C PHE A 519 -12.72 -23.17 11.28
N VAL A 520 -13.25 -23.08 12.50
CA VAL A 520 -13.52 -21.81 13.19
C VAL A 520 -12.54 -21.60 14.35
N GLN A 521 -12.29 -20.36 14.78
CA GLN A 521 -11.36 -20.13 15.90
C GLN A 521 -11.88 -20.71 17.23
N ALA A 522 -13.18 -20.54 17.51
CA ALA A 522 -13.81 -20.99 18.75
C ALA A 522 -15.17 -21.66 18.45
N PRO A 523 -15.20 -22.99 18.17
CA PRO A 523 -16.43 -23.69 17.87
C PRO A 523 -17.37 -23.73 19.07
N ASN A 524 -18.67 -23.59 18.81
CA ASN A 524 -19.74 -23.72 19.80
C ASN A 524 -20.94 -24.46 19.22
N SER A 525 -21.99 -24.64 20.02
CA SER A 525 -23.20 -25.37 19.62
C SER A 525 -24.01 -24.69 18.50
N SER A 526 -23.86 -23.38 18.30
CA SER A 526 -24.57 -22.60 17.28
C SER A 526 -23.79 -22.42 15.98
N PHE A 527 -22.45 -22.45 16.06
CA PHE A 527 -21.57 -22.31 14.90
C PHE A 527 -20.24 -23.05 15.12
N ASN A 528 -19.92 -23.97 14.22
CA ASN A 528 -18.74 -24.84 14.30
C ASN A 528 -18.20 -25.17 12.89
N ASP A 529 -17.19 -26.03 12.82
CA ASP A 529 -16.52 -26.41 11.58
C ASP A 529 -17.47 -27.06 10.55
N ASP A 530 -18.42 -27.88 11.03
CA ASP A 530 -19.41 -28.53 10.16
C ASP A 530 -20.42 -27.50 9.61
N THR A 531 -20.71 -26.45 10.38
CA THR A 531 -21.51 -25.30 9.90
C THR A 531 -20.84 -24.60 8.74
N CYS A 532 -19.51 -24.44 8.76
CA CYS A 532 -18.76 -23.89 7.64
C CYS A 532 -18.90 -24.76 6.39
N THR A 533 -18.78 -26.07 6.54
CA THR A 533 -18.94 -27.02 5.43
C THR A 533 -20.31 -26.93 4.76
N GLN A 534 -21.35 -26.60 5.52
CA GLN A 534 -22.72 -26.46 5.00
C GLN A 534 -23.01 -25.11 4.33
N LYS A 535 -22.28 -24.05 4.70
CA LYS A 535 -22.64 -22.66 4.35
C LYS A 535 -21.60 -21.93 3.51
N ALA A 536 -20.32 -22.24 3.67
CA ALA A 536 -19.23 -21.50 3.05
C ALA A 536 -18.85 -22.13 1.70
N THR A 537 -18.51 -21.27 0.75
CA THR A 537 -17.99 -21.65 -0.56
C THR A 537 -16.51 -21.97 -0.44
N ALA A 538 -16.13 -23.20 -0.76
CA ALA A 538 -14.76 -23.67 -0.65
C ALA A 538 -13.80 -22.96 -1.63
N ALA A 539 -12.56 -22.80 -1.19
CA ALA A 539 -11.47 -22.42 -2.08
C ALA A 539 -11.16 -23.54 -3.08
N ALA A 540 -10.63 -23.16 -4.25
CA ALA A 540 -10.19 -24.11 -5.27
C ALA A 540 -8.89 -24.80 -4.86
N VAL A 541 -7.94 -24.02 -4.32
CA VAL A 541 -6.73 -24.51 -3.64
C VAL A 541 -6.39 -23.59 -2.47
N THR A 542 -5.66 -24.14 -1.49
CA THR A 542 -5.07 -23.40 -0.39
C THR A 542 -3.60 -23.12 -0.69
N LEU A 543 -3.09 -22.03 -0.15
CA LEU A 543 -1.76 -21.49 -0.39
C LEU A 543 -1.06 -21.27 0.96
N PHE A 544 0.27 -21.24 0.94
CA PHE A 544 1.05 -21.24 2.18
C PHE A 544 0.70 -20.03 3.09
N PRO A 545 0.32 -20.25 4.36
CA PRO A 545 -0.09 -19.22 5.32
C PRO A 545 0.84 -18.01 5.37
N HIS A 546 0.26 -16.81 5.50
CA HIS A 546 0.97 -15.53 5.61
C HIS A 546 1.78 -15.11 4.39
N SER A 547 1.73 -15.85 3.28
CA SER A 547 2.49 -15.49 2.08
C SER A 547 1.97 -14.22 1.41
N ALA A 548 0.78 -13.75 1.80
CA ALA A 548 0.17 -12.50 1.39
C ALA A 548 0.05 -12.36 -0.14
N PRO A 549 -0.82 -13.15 -0.80
CA PRO A 549 -0.99 -13.06 -2.25
C PRO A 549 -1.72 -11.76 -2.62
N ILE A 550 -1.14 -10.93 -3.50
CA ILE A 550 -1.69 -9.59 -3.78
C ILE A 550 -1.96 -9.27 -5.25
N ASP A 551 -1.60 -10.16 -6.17
CA ASP A 551 -2.03 -10.11 -7.56
C ASP A 551 -2.02 -11.53 -8.15
N CYS A 552 -2.85 -11.76 -9.17
CA CYS A 552 -2.84 -12.96 -9.98
C CYS A 552 -2.97 -12.62 -11.47
N LYS A 553 -2.37 -13.45 -12.33
CA LYS A 553 -2.61 -13.45 -13.79
C LYS A 553 -2.48 -14.87 -14.32
N PHE A 554 -3.37 -15.28 -15.21
CA PHE A 554 -3.13 -16.48 -16.01
C PHE A 554 -2.11 -16.21 -17.10
N ASP A 555 -1.29 -17.22 -17.44
CA ASP A 555 -0.55 -17.19 -18.70
C ASP A 555 -1.52 -17.25 -19.91
N PRO A 556 -1.10 -16.84 -21.12
CA PRO A 556 -2.00 -16.75 -22.27
C PRO A 556 -2.78 -18.03 -22.58
N GLU A 557 -2.20 -19.20 -22.30
CA GLU A 557 -2.83 -20.51 -22.49
C GLU A 557 -3.68 -20.98 -21.30
N ASN A 558 -3.67 -20.26 -20.17
CA ASN A 558 -4.23 -20.64 -18.87
C ASN A 558 -3.76 -22.01 -18.36
N ASN A 559 -2.53 -22.39 -18.68
CA ASN A 559 -1.88 -23.55 -18.09
C ASN A 559 -1.41 -23.25 -16.67
N ASN A 560 -1.21 -21.98 -16.32
CA ASN A 560 -0.78 -21.57 -14.99
C ASN A 560 -1.45 -20.26 -14.58
N MET A 561 -1.79 -20.16 -13.29
CA MET A 561 -2.04 -18.89 -12.63
C MET A 561 -0.78 -18.46 -11.87
N PHE A 562 -0.19 -17.35 -12.28
CA PHE A 562 0.92 -16.71 -11.57
C PHE A 562 0.37 -15.86 -10.44
N ILE A 563 1.00 -15.94 -9.26
CA ILE A 563 0.56 -15.24 -8.05
C ILE A 563 1.77 -14.58 -7.39
N SER A 564 1.64 -13.31 -7.05
CA SER A 564 2.65 -12.57 -6.30
C SER A 564 2.47 -12.79 -4.79
N PHE A 565 3.37 -13.55 -4.16
CA PHE A 565 3.44 -13.67 -2.70
C PHE A 565 4.27 -12.53 -2.13
N HIS A 566 3.58 -11.55 -1.56
CA HIS A 566 4.15 -10.30 -1.08
C HIS A 566 5.06 -10.47 0.14
N GLY A 567 4.84 -11.54 0.91
CA GLY A 567 5.67 -11.93 2.04
C GLY A 567 5.07 -11.58 3.40
N SER A 568 5.32 -12.46 4.36
CA SER A 568 4.72 -12.44 5.69
C SER A 568 5.32 -11.37 6.61
N TRP A 569 4.47 -10.81 7.45
CA TRP A 569 4.87 -10.09 8.66
C TRP A 569 4.52 -10.87 9.93
N ASN A 570 3.44 -11.66 9.91
CA ASN A 570 2.93 -12.40 11.07
C ASN A 570 3.33 -13.88 11.12
N ARG A 571 4.60 -14.17 10.84
CA ARG A 571 5.15 -15.53 10.90
C ARG A 571 6.63 -15.51 11.19
N GLN A 572 7.08 -16.41 12.08
CA GLN A 572 8.50 -16.66 12.31
C GLN A 572 8.84 -18.16 12.08
N PRO A 573 9.86 -18.48 11.24
CA PRO A 573 10.52 -17.56 10.31
C PRO A 573 9.53 -17.02 9.26
N THR A 574 9.88 -15.93 8.59
CA THR A 574 9.07 -15.35 7.51
C THR A 574 8.96 -16.29 6.30
N THR A 575 7.94 -16.06 5.47
CA THR A 575 7.62 -16.82 4.23
C THR A 575 7.09 -15.89 3.13
N GLY A 576 6.90 -16.41 1.92
CA GLY A 576 6.49 -15.64 0.74
C GLY A 576 7.68 -14.98 0.03
N PHE A 577 7.60 -13.69 -0.26
CA PHE A 577 8.63 -12.90 -0.96
C PHE A 577 9.04 -13.53 -2.31
N LYS A 578 8.05 -13.92 -3.10
CA LYS A 578 8.25 -14.70 -4.32
C LYS A 578 7.09 -14.60 -5.30
N LEU A 579 7.39 -14.84 -6.58
CA LEU A 579 6.41 -15.18 -7.60
C LEU A 579 6.26 -16.69 -7.62
N VAL A 580 5.02 -17.18 -7.59
CA VAL A 580 4.68 -18.60 -7.75
C VAL A 580 3.78 -18.82 -8.96
N ALA A 581 3.74 -20.07 -9.43
CA ALA A 581 2.76 -20.54 -10.41
C ALA A 581 1.93 -21.68 -9.80
N VAL A 582 0.61 -21.60 -9.92
CA VAL A 582 -0.31 -22.71 -9.67
C VAL A 582 -0.71 -23.29 -11.02
N PRO A 583 -0.44 -24.58 -11.31
CA PRO A 583 -0.85 -25.19 -12.56
C PRO A 583 -2.37 -25.33 -12.67
N PHE A 584 -2.91 -25.04 -13.84
CA PHE A 584 -4.32 -25.16 -14.20
C PHE A 584 -4.49 -26.07 -15.43
N LYS A 585 -5.70 -26.60 -15.58
CA LYS A 585 -6.11 -27.37 -16.75
C LYS A 585 -7.56 -27.06 -17.10
N LYS A 586 -7.90 -27.26 -18.37
CA LYS A 586 -9.28 -27.27 -18.84
C LYS A 586 -9.86 -28.68 -18.64
N GLY A 587 -10.93 -28.78 -17.85
CA GLY A 587 -11.66 -30.01 -17.59
C GLY A 587 -12.46 -30.50 -18.81
N ALA A 588 -13.01 -31.71 -18.71
CA ALA A 588 -13.84 -32.30 -19.76
C ALA A 588 -15.17 -31.55 -19.95
N ASP A 589 -15.62 -30.85 -18.92
CA ASP A 589 -16.76 -29.92 -18.92
C ASP A 589 -16.42 -28.55 -19.55
N GLY A 590 -15.16 -28.35 -19.95
CA GLY A 590 -14.66 -27.11 -20.50
C GLY A 590 -14.33 -26.04 -19.47
N ALA A 591 -14.50 -26.28 -18.16
CA ALA A 591 -14.15 -25.33 -17.11
C ALA A 591 -12.65 -25.38 -16.78
N TYR A 592 -12.05 -24.26 -16.36
CA TYR A 592 -10.69 -24.27 -15.82
C TYR A 592 -10.70 -24.64 -14.34
N ALA A 593 -9.73 -25.44 -13.92
CA ALA A 593 -9.52 -25.79 -12.52
C ALA A 593 -8.02 -25.98 -12.23
N PRO A 594 -7.58 -25.77 -10.98
CA PRO A 594 -6.25 -26.18 -10.54
C PRO A 594 -6.00 -27.66 -10.84
N VAL A 595 -4.76 -28.00 -11.20
CA VAL A 595 -4.37 -29.41 -11.43
C VAL A 595 -4.41 -30.18 -10.10
N ASP A 596 -3.88 -29.57 -9.05
CA ASP A 596 -3.87 -30.09 -7.69
C ASP A 596 -5.22 -29.90 -7.00
N PRO A 597 -5.67 -30.88 -6.19
CA PRO A 597 -6.88 -30.73 -5.38
C PRO A 597 -6.65 -29.79 -4.19
N ILE A 598 -7.74 -29.29 -3.59
CA ILE A 598 -7.73 -28.46 -2.37
C ILE A 598 -7.01 -29.12 -1.18
N THR A 599 -6.84 -30.44 -1.18
CA THR A 599 -6.09 -31.20 -0.17
C THR A 599 -4.57 -31.18 -0.36
N SER A 600 -4.07 -30.52 -1.40
CA SER A 600 -2.64 -30.37 -1.70
C SER A 600 -2.05 -29.17 -0.95
N ASN A 601 -0.84 -29.33 -0.41
CA ASN A 601 -0.03 -28.25 0.16
C ASN A 601 1.22 -27.93 -0.69
N THR A 602 1.25 -28.42 -1.94
CA THR A 602 2.36 -28.23 -2.90
C THR A 602 1.90 -27.65 -4.24
N ALA A 603 0.66 -27.15 -4.32
CA ALA A 603 0.06 -26.66 -5.56
C ALA A 603 0.79 -25.44 -6.15
N ALA A 604 1.37 -24.59 -5.31
CA ALA A 604 2.14 -23.42 -5.72
C ALA A 604 3.62 -23.77 -5.93
N GLN A 605 4.13 -23.49 -7.12
CA GLN A 605 5.51 -23.74 -7.51
C GLN A 605 6.30 -22.43 -7.55
N ASP A 606 7.44 -22.36 -6.88
CA ASP A 606 8.30 -21.18 -6.88
C ASP A 606 8.86 -20.89 -8.28
N ILE A 607 8.76 -19.62 -8.75
CA ILE A 607 9.25 -19.18 -10.06
C ILE A 607 10.40 -18.18 -9.92
N PHE A 608 10.20 -17.13 -9.12
CA PHE A 608 11.20 -16.09 -8.87
C PHE A 608 11.14 -15.72 -7.40
N TYR A 609 12.19 -16.00 -6.65
CA TYR A 609 12.12 -16.01 -5.18
C TYR A 609 13.41 -15.53 -4.51
N ASN A 610 13.29 -14.96 -3.32
CA ASN A 610 14.44 -14.60 -2.50
C ASN A 610 15.13 -15.87 -1.96
N PRO A 611 16.48 -15.95 -1.97
CA PRO A 611 17.22 -17.17 -1.63
C PRO A 611 17.16 -17.55 -0.15
N ASP A 612 16.95 -16.57 0.74
CA ASP A 612 16.94 -16.74 2.19
C ASP A 612 15.89 -15.79 2.79
N VAL A 613 14.66 -16.30 2.89
CA VAL A 613 13.54 -15.48 3.36
C VAL A 613 13.65 -15.10 4.84
N THR A 614 14.46 -15.82 5.63
CA THR A 614 14.65 -15.54 7.06
C THR A 614 15.32 -14.19 7.33
N LYS A 615 15.97 -13.62 6.31
CA LYS A 615 16.57 -12.27 6.34
C LYS A 615 15.60 -11.17 5.92
N CYS A 616 14.43 -11.53 5.40
CA CYS A 616 13.39 -10.55 5.09
C CYS A 616 12.79 -10.06 6.42
N ALA A 617 13.08 -8.83 6.84
CA ALA A 617 12.48 -8.28 8.06
C ALA A 617 11.15 -7.60 7.72
N GLY A 618 10.04 -8.28 8.00
CA GLY A 618 8.69 -7.73 7.82
C GLY A 618 8.26 -6.89 9.03
N ASN A 619 8.55 -5.58 9.06
CA ASN A 619 8.00 -4.68 10.08
C ASN A 619 6.62 -4.17 9.66
N GLY A 620 5.67 -5.12 9.51
CA GLY A 620 4.30 -4.88 9.06
C GLY A 620 4.07 -5.15 7.57
N PRO A 621 2.81 -5.01 7.09
CA PRO A 621 2.40 -5.45 5.76
C PRO A 621 3.05 -4.66 4.61
N SER A 622 3.64 -3.49 4.88
CA SER A 622 4.15 -2.55 3.86
C SER A 622 5.68 -2.43 3.81
N PHE A 623 6.43 -3.13 4.68
CA PHE A 623 7.89 -3.01 4.72
C PHE A 623 8.58 -4.37 4.73
N SER A 624 9.65 -4.49 3.92
CA SER A 624 10.66 -5.53 4.09
C SER A 624 12.04 -4.92 3.89
N SER A 625 12.94 -5.14 4.84
CA SER A 625 14.38 -4.99 4.56
C SER A 625 14.95 -6.32 4.06
N GLY A 626 15.85 -6.24 3.09
CA GLY A 626 16.64 -7.38 2.61
C GLY A 626 16.04 -8.23 1.48
N CYS A 627 14.77 -8.06 1.12
CA CYS A 627 14.11 -8.86 0.09
C CYS A 627 13.22 -8.03 -0.84
N PHE A 628 13.13 -8.45 -2.12
CA PHE A 628 12.10 -7.92 -3.01
C PHE A 628 10.71 -8.43 -2.60
N ARG A 629 9.67 -7.65 -2.86
CA ARG A 629 8.28 -7.92 -2.45
C ARG A 629 7.33 -7.88 -3.65
N PRO A 630 7.08 -9.01 -4.31
CA PRO A 630 6.23 -9.08 -5.50
C PRO A 630 4.85 -8.47 -5.29
N ALA A 631 4.44 -7.58 -6.20
CA ALA A 631 3.11 -6.96 -6.21
C ALA A 631 2.41 -7.13 -7.57
N GLY A 632 2.26 -6.06 -8.36
CA GLY A 632 1.50 -6.10 -9.60
C GLY A 632 2.12 -7.01 -10.65
N LEU A 633 1.26 -7.72 -11.38
CA LEU A 633 1.58 -8.62 -12.48
C LEU A 633 0.83 -8.18 -13.74
N ALA A 634 1.51 -8.22 -14.90
CA ALA A 634 0.86 -8.07 -16.20
C ALA A 634 1.61 -8.81 -17.30
N TYR A 635 0.89 -9.32 -18.28
CA TYR A 635 1.49 -9.80 -19.52
C TYR A 635 1.44 -8.71 -20.58
N ASP A 636 2.50 -8.59 -21.36
CA ASP A 636 2.43 -7.86 -22.62
C ASP A 636 1.87 -8.74 -23.75
N LYS A 637 1.66 -8.13 -24.93
CA LYS A 637 1.18 -8.83 -26.13
C LYS A 637 2.16 -9.88 -26.67
N ALA A 638 3.41 -9.87 -26.22
CA ALA A 638 4.44 -10.83 -26.61
C ALA A 638 4.55 -12.02 -25.65
N GLY A 639 3.70 -12.07 -24.61
CA GLY A 639 3.66 -13.15 -23.63
C GLY A 639 4.78 -13.08 -22.58
N ARG A 640 5.41 -11.90 -22.39
CA ARG A 640 6.39 -11.66 -21.32
C ARG A 640 5.64 -11.21 -20.06
N LEU A 641 6.00 -11.77 -18.92
CA LEU A 641 5.40 -11.43 -17.63
C LEU A 641 6.18 -10.27 -17.01
N PHE A 642 5.48 -9.25 -16.54
CA PHE A 642 6.05 -8.14 -15.79
C PHE A 642 5.60 -8.21 -14.34
N MET A 643 6.49 -7.83 -13.43
CA MET A 643 6.25 -7.87 -11.99
C MET A 643 6.84 -6.63 -11.31
N THR A 644 6.07 -5.95 -10.46
CA THR A 644 6.62 -4.94 -9.55
C THR A 644 7.08 -5.56 -8.24
N SER A 645 8.09 -4.92 -7.63
CA SER A 645 8.43 -5.09 -6.21
C SER A 645 8.20 -3.77 -5.51
N ASP A 646 7.25 -3.70 -4.58
CA ASP A 646 6.72 -2.44 -4.04
C ASP A 646 7.44 -1.90 -2.79
N THR A 647 8.67 -2.38 -2.55
CA THR A 647 9.51 -1.89 -1.45
C THR A 647 9.57 -0.37 -1.45
N SER A 648 9.29 0.25 -0.30
CA SER A 648 8.93 1.67 -0.21
C SER A 648 9.96 2.66 -0.76
N THR A 649 11.23 2.29 -0.76
CA THR A 649 12.38 3.16 -1.08
C THR A 649 13.24 2.66 -2.23
N ASN A 650 13.02 1.41 -2.66
CA ASN A 650 13.81 0.72 -3.67
C ASN A 650 12.90 -0.06 -4.62
N GLY A 651 11.72 0.49 -4.95
CA GLY A 651 10.76 -0.19 -5.79
C GLY A 651 11.37 -0.55 -7.14
N GLU A 652 11.15 -1.79 -7.58
CA GLU A 652 11.72 -2.34 -8.81
C GLU A 652 10.62 -2.85 -9.73
N LEU A 653 10.92 -2.85 -11.02
CA LEU A 653 10.10 -3.46 -12.05
C LEU A 653 10.93 -4.48 -12.81
N TRP A 654 10.35 -5.66 -13.02
CA TRP A 654 11.00 -6.82 -13.58
C TRP A 654 10.23 -7.35 -14.78
N ILE A 655 10.96 -7.89 -15.76
CA ILE A 655 10.42 -8.69 -16.85
C ILE A 655 10.90 -10.13 -16.68
N LEU A 656 10.00 -11.11 -16.88
CA LEU A 656 10.22 -12.53 -16.62
C LEU A 656 9.63 -13.38 -17.75
N GLY A 657 10.26 -14.53 -17.99
CA GLY A 657 9.77 -15.52 -18.95
C GLY A 657 10.60 -16.79 -18.98
N LYS A 658 10.15 -17.77 -19.77
CA LYS A 658 10.90 -19.00 -20.00
C LYS A 658 12.11 -18.72 -20.88
N SER A 659 13.22 -19.36 -20.57
CA SER A 659 14.57 -19.12 -21.12
C SER A 659 14.82 -19.70 -22.49
#